data_AF-A0A979FTV0-F1
#
_entry.id   AF-A0A979FTV0-F1
#
_cell.length_a   1.000
_cell.length_b   1.000
_cell.length_c   1.000
_cell.angle_alpha   90.00
_cell.angle_beta   90.00
_cell.angle_gamma   90.00
#
_symmetry.space_group_name_H-M   'P 1'
#
loop_
_entity.id
_entity.type
_entity.pdbx_description
1 polymer ?
#
loop_
_entity_poly.entity_id
_entity_poly.type
_entity_poly.pdbx_seq_one_letter_code
_entity_poly.pdbx_strand_id
1 'polypeptide(L)'
;MSAIKIRTIAGSGIVTEGPHWDEKTDSLLYVDIPDGTINRYFNESGRRQELKIEAGITGQSVSFVLPAAADPDVLIIGHGRTLAGVRWLPGDSDSSSTRAVAITSVEDGKQTRFNDGKCDPQGRIWAGTMGFETSPGVLDKHQAALYRFDDNMRATACVDKISLSNGLAWSNDRKFFYYIDTLELRVDVFDYDDSTGLISNRRTVTDYASIGLTEDLPDGMTTDVNGNLWVANYFGRKIICLDPMSGKLIRQVDTLTKSPTSVCWGGRDYSNLYFTSGRIGLNEEEVERNPSSGGVFEITGLGCKGYPAVSANVSQALLDQIKAGTMAPTIKAVTPPATLGEAPFWEARHNCLLYVDIFEFEIHRYFPETGRHQVAKVEEGDSGASVSFVLPSADDPEVLFIGHGRNLAAVKWSPSDPDESTIRAVRLASVDQGKTTRFNDGKCDPQGRIWAGMMSSDGNFETKQSSLYRFSVDLVPTRMVGNVMLSNGLTWSADLKTFYYIDTGELRVDAFDYDDPSGDISNRRTILDYKEAGITPDRPDGMELDTDGNLWVAHFGGSKIRCIDPIKKAVVQTLELPAVNVTSVCWGGPAYDVFYVTTARFRTTDEELKLMPNAGAVFEVTGLGCRGTAARTARVDAAVLEKVTSQV
;
A
#
# COMPACT_ATOMS: atom_id res chain seq x y z
N MET A 1 19.36 12.81 48.85
CA MET A 1 19.22 12.64 47.39
C MET A 1 20.60 12.38 46.82
N SER A 2 20.76 11.37 45.97
CA SER A 2 21.99 11.18 45.19
C SER A 2 22.24 12.41 44.30
N ALA A 3 23.48 12.82 44.13
CA ALA A 3 23.81 13.88 43.17
C ALA A 3 23.42 13.44 41.75
N ILE A 4 22.81 14.35 40.98
CA ILE A 4 22.53 14.13 39.55
C ILE A 4 23.88 13.96 38.83
N LYS A 5 23.99 12.90 38.02
CA LYS A 5 25.18 12.63 37.22
C LYS A 5 24.78 12.51 35.76
N ILE A 6 25.55 13.15 34.89
CA ILE A 6 25.39 13.06 33.43
C ILE A 6 26.68 12.47 32.87
N ARG A 7 26.57 11.42 32.04
CA ARG A 7 27.70 10.86 31.30
C ARG A 7 27.34 10.69 29.82
N THR A 8 28.33 10.82 28.95
CA THR A 8 28.21 10.44 27.54
C THR A 8 28.30 8.93 27.43
N ILE A 9 27.35 8.29 26.76
CA ILE A 9 27.32 6.84 26.52
C ILE A 9 27.69 6.48 25.07
N ALA A 10 27.45 7.39 24.13
CA ALA A 10 27.92 7.28 22.75
C ALA A 10 28.28 8.67 22.23
N GLY A 11 29.45 8.80 21.59
CA GLY A 11 29.86 10.02 20.89
C GLY A 11 29.85 9.82 19.37
N SER A 12 29.90 10.94 18.62
CA SER A 12 30.16 11.06 17.18
C SER A 12 28.98 11.20 16.20
N GLY A 13 27.74 11.41 16.65
CA GLY A 13 26.64 11.68 15.71
C GLY A 13 26.58 13.13 15.23
N ILE A 14 25.79 13.38 14.18
CA ILE A 14 25.50 14.73 13.67
C ILE A 14 24.22 15.26 14.33
N VAL A 15 23.10 14.54 14.16
CA VAL A 15 21.84 14.78 14.89
C VAL A 15 21.30 13.43 15.31
N THR A 16 21.60 13.08 16.55
CA THR A 16 21.02 11.87 17.14
C THR A 16 19.61 12.15 17.61
N GLU A 17 18.70 11.21 17.39
CA GLU A 17 17.27 11.41 17.60
C GLU A 17 16.54 10.11 17.99
N GLY A 18 15.30 10.27 18.44
CA GLY A 18 14.37 9.17 18.71
C GLY A 18 14.92 8.07 19.62
N PRO A 19 15.49 8.38 20.80
CA PRO A 19 15.96 7.37 21.72
C PRO A 19 14.82 6.47 22.17
N HIS A 20 15.03 5.16 22.06
CA HIS A 20 14.06 4.13 22.42
C HIS A 20 14.75 3.05 23.24
N TRP A 21 14.33 2.87 24.48
CA TRP A 21 14.85 1.80 25.33
C TRP A 21 14.17 0.46 24.98
N ASP A 22 14.96 -0.51 24.54
CA ASP A 22 14.51 -1.87 24.29
C ASP A 22 14.89 -2.79 25.46
N GLU A 23 13.92 -3.08 26.32
CA GLU A 23 14.12 -3.95 27.49
C GLU A 23 14.47 -5.39 27.12
N LYS A 24 14.07 -5.86 25.93
CA LYS A 24 14.32 -7.24 25.50
C LYS A 24 15.80 -7.49 25.22
N THR A 25 16.51 -6.45 24.79
CA THR A 25 17.93 -6.52 24.44
C THR A 25 18.83 -5.75 25.41
N ASP A 26 18.26 -5.20 26.50
CA ASP A 26 18.93 -4.27 27.45
C ASP A 26 19.75 -3.20 26.70
N SER A 27 19.10 -2.57 25.72
CA SER A 27 19.78 -1.66 24.81
C SER A 27 18.99 -0.39 24.52
N LEU A 28 19.71 0.65 24.13
CA LEU A 28 19.15 1.90 23.65
C LEU A 28 19.27 1.95 22.13
N LEU A 29 18.13 2.01 21.45
CA LEU A 29 18.03 2.33 20.03
C LEU A 29 17.96 3.85 19.84
N TYR A 30 18.58 4.36 18.78
CA TYR A 30 18.47 5.77 18.36
C TYR A 30 18.91 5.89 16.90
N VAL A 31 18.63 7.01 16.25
CA VAL A 31 19.06 7.27 14.87
C VAL A 31 20.11 8.37 14.82
N ASP A 32 20.91 8.44 13.75
CA ASP A 32 21.60 9.66 13.34
C ASP A 32 21.00 10.13 12.01
N ILE A 33 20.20 11.20 12.05
CA ILE A 33 19.33 11.58 10.93
C ILE A 33 20.11 11.86 9.64
N PRO A 34 21.13 12.74 9.64
CA PRO A 34 21.82 13.09 8.40
C PRO A 34 22.67 11.95 7.87
N ASP A 35 23.16 11.08 8.75
CA ASP A 35 23.91 9.89 8.36
C ASP A 35 22.99 8.70 8.03
N GLY A 36 21.68 8.76 8.27
CA GLY A 36 20.77 7.67 7.91
C GLY A 36 21.12 6.34 8.58
N THR A 37 21.65 6.39 9.81
CA THR A 37 22.02 5.19 10.57
C THR A 37 21.03 4.95 11.70
N ILE A 38 20.75 3.67 11.93
CA ILE A 38 20.13 3.18 13.16
C ILE A 38 21.26 2.68 14.06
N ASN A 39 21.23 3.05 15.32
CA ASN A 39 22.25 2.73 16.29
C ASN A 39 21.66 1.96 17.46
N ARG A 40 22.44 1.05 18.02
CA ARG A 40 22.11 0.29 19.22
C ARG A 40 23.26 0.38 20.20
N TYR A 41 22.99 0.82 21.43
CA TYR A 41 23.93 0.83 22.55
C TYR A 41 23.51 -0.20 23.59
N PHE A 42 24.33 -1.21 23.83
CA PHE A 42 24.08 -2.23 24.84
C PHE A 42 24.55 -1.75 26.22
N ASN A 43 23.63 -1.68 27.17
CA ASN A 43 23.89 -1.04 28.46
C ASN A 43 24.91 -1.80 29.33
N GLU A 44 24.82 -3.14 29.40
CA GLU A 44 25.77 -3.94 30.18
C GLU A 44 27.21 -3.93 29.64
N SER A 45 27.37 -4.09 28.32
CA SER A 45 28.69 -4.22 27.70
C SER A 45 29.31 -2.88 27.30
N GLY A 46 28.50 -1.83 27.15
CA GLY A 46 28.90 -0.58 26.52
C GLY A 46 29.17 -0.70 25.02
N ARG A 47 28.89 -1.86 24.40
CA ARG A 47 29.08 -2.10 22.97
C ARG A 47 28.09 -1.26 22.16
N ARG A 48 28.53 -0.71 21.04
CA ARG A 48 27.69 -0.02 20.06
C ARG A 48 27.66 -0.81 18.76
N GLN A 49 26.47 -0.90 18.16
CA GLN A 49 26.29 -1.36 16.79
C GLN A 49 25.59 -0.28 15.96
N GLU A 50 25.91 -0.25 14.68
CA GLU A 50 25.37 0.68 13.70
C GLU A 50 24.89 -0.08 12.46
N LEU A 51 23.73 0.35 11.96
CA LEU A 51 23.12 -0.13 10.73
C LEU A 51 22.84 1.05 9.81
N LYS A 52 23.58 1.12 8.70
CA LYS A 52 23.38 2.11 7.64
C LYS A 52 22.22 1.68 6.73
N ILE A 53 21.27 2.57 6.50
CA ILE A 53 20.22 2.34 5.50
C ILE A 53 20.72 2.80 4.13
N GLU A 54 20.75 1.88 3.17
CA GLU A 54 21.16 2.18 1.79
C GLU A 54 20.18 3.16 1.13
N ALA A 55 20.71 4.14 0.39
CA ALA A 55 19.93 5.10 -0.37
C ALA A 55 19.15 4.38 -1.49
N GLY A 56 17.89 4.06 -1.25
CA GLY A 56 17.06 3.31 -2.20
C GLY A 56 15.65 3.87 -2.40
N ILE A 57 14.93 4.17 -1.32
CA ILE A 57 13.47 4.38 -1.38
C ILE A 57 13.07 5.86 -1.43
N THR A 58 13.60 6.72 -0.56
CA THR A 58 13.33 8.17 -0.54
C THR A 58 14.34 8.90 0.35
N GLY A 59 15.38 9.52 -0.22
CA GLY A 59 16.38 10.28 0.54
C GLY A 59 17.37 9.40 1.34
N GLN A 60 18.24 10.04 2.12
CA GLN A 60 19.27 9.38 2.96
C GLN A 60 18.95 9.42 4.47
N SER A 61 17.86 10.05 4.91
CA SER A 61 17.62 10.31 6.33
C SER A 61 16.67 9.32 7.00
N VAL A 62 17.07 8.85 8.18
CA VAL A 62 16.27 8.00 9.06
C VAL A 62 15.92 8.82 10.30
N SER A 63 14.64 9.14 10.52
CA SER A 63 14.22 10.15 11.51
C SER A 63 13.82 9.58 12.87
N PHE A 64 13.36 8.33 12.91
CA PHE A 64 13.04 7.63 14.16
C PHE A 64 13.18 6.11 13.96
N VAL A 65 13.24 5.37 15.08
CA VAL A 65 13.30 3.90 15.10
C VAL A 65 12.38 3.33 16.18
N LEU A 66 11.57 2.33 15.81
CA LEU A 66 10.64 1.64 16.69
C LEU A 66 10.81 0.13 16.54
N PRO A 67 11.15 -0.63 17.59
CA PRO A 67 11.20 -2.09 17.51
C PRO A 67 9.81 -2.67 17.32
N ALA A 68 9.68 -3.77 16.58
CA ALA A 68 8.42 -4.50 16.45
C ALA A 68 8.16 -5.35 17.70
N ALA A 69 6.94 -5.27 18.24
CA ALA A 69 6.55 -5.94 19.48
C ALA A 69 6.62 -7.47 19.38
N ALA A 70 6.24 -8.02 18.22
CA ALA A 70 6.22 -9.46 17.98
C ALA A 70 7.58 -10.03 17.51
N ASP A 71 8.52 -9.18 17.07
CA ASP A 71 9.82 -9.63 16.55
C ASP A 71 10.94 -8.59 16.81
N PRO A 72 11.90 -8.89 17.71
CA PRO A 72 12.98 -7.95 18.04
C PRO A 72 14.00 -7.74 16.92
N ASP A 73 14.02 -8.58 15.88
CA ASP A 73 14.90 -8.41 14.72
C ASP A 73 14.29 -7.47 13.68
N VAL A 74 13.04 -7.03 13.84
CA VAL A 74 12.37 -6.11 12.92
C VAL A 74 12.21 -4.75 13.56
N LEU A 75 12.64 -3.72 12.83
CA LEU A 75 12.53 -2.32 13.18
C LEU A 75 11.63 -1.60 12.17
N ILE A 76 10.82 -0.68 12.67
CA ILE A 76 10.04 0.26 11.86
C ILE A 76 10.69 1.64 11.97
N ILE A 77 10.88 2.29 10.83
CA ILE A 77 11.60 3.56 10.73
C ILE A 77 10.83 4.58 9.90
N GLY A 78 11.07 5.87 10.19
CA GLY A 78 10.76 6.96 9.27
C GLY A 78 11.94 7.18 8.32
N HIS A 79 11.74 6.99 7.02
CA HIS A 79 12.76 7.16 5.98
C HIS A 79 12.25 8.13 4.91
N GLY A 80 12.67 9.40 4.97
CA GLY A 80 12.06 10.47 4.18
C GLY A 80 10.56 10.61 4.52
N ARG A 81 9.67 10.47 3.53
CA ARG A 81 8.19 10.46 3.72
C ARG A 81 7.60 9.06 3.89
N THR A 82 8.46 8.05 3.96
CA THR A 82 8.07 6.66 3.90
C THR A 82 8.22 6.02 5.27
N LEU A 83 7.15 5.41 5.79
CA LEU A 83 7.27 4.45 6.87
C LEU A 83 7.86 3.17 6.25
N ALA A 84 8.96 2.68 6.79
CA ALA A 84 9.67 1.54 6.24
C ALA A 84 10.03 0.52 7.32
N GLY A 85 10.17 -0.74 6.90
CA GLY A 85 10.59 -1.85 7.75
C GLY A 85 12.01 -2.27 7.44
N VAL A 86 12.77 -2.64 8.47
CA VAL A 86 14.14 -3.13 8.34
C VAL A 86 14.30 -4.37 9.21
N ARG A 87 14.87 -5.42 8.63
CA ARG A 87 15.35 -6.56 9.42
C ARG A 87 16.80 -6.32 9.82
N TRP A 88 17.08 -6.37 11.11
CA TRP A 88 18.44 -6.28 11.65
C TRP A 88 18.77 -7.49 12.51
N LEU A 89 19.54 -8.41 11.93
CA LEU A 89 20.07 -9.55 12.67
C LEU A 89 21.34 -9.13 13.43
N PRO A 90 21.45 -9.47 14.73
CA PRO A 90 22.66 -9.21 15.48
C PRO A 90 23.82 -10.02 14.89
N GLY A 91 24.77 -9.33 14.27
CA GLY A 91 26.03 -9.90 13.80
C GLY A 91 27.20 -9.58 14.72
N ASP A 92 28.36 -10.18 14.46
CA ASP A 92 29.60 -9.87 15.18
C ASP A 92 30.20 -8.51 14.81
N SER A 93 29.80 -7.94 13.67
CA SER A 93 30.26 -6.61 13.25
C SER A 93 29.56 -5.50 14.05
N ASP A 94 30.31 -4.44 14.36
CA ASP A 94 29.77 -3.21 14.93
C ASP A 94 29.15 -2.29 13.88
N SER A 95 29.40 -2.54 12.59
CA SER A 95 28.81 -1.77 11.48
C SER A 95 28.30 -2.70 10.37
N SER A 96 27.13 -2.38 9.84
CA SER A 96 26.47 -3.13 8.76
C SER A 96 25.62 -2.19 7.90
N SER A 97 25.23 -2.64 6.71
CA SER A 97 24.29 -1.91 5.85
C SER A 97 23.14 -2.81 5.39
N THR A 98 21.98 -2.21 5.12
CA THR A 98 20.84 -2.93 4.57
C THR A 98 19.91 -2.00 3.79
N ARG A 99 19.04 -2.58 2.97
CA ARG A 99 17.91 -1.87 2.37
C ARG A 99 16.70 -1.94 3.31
N ALA A 100 15.95 -0.85 3.35
CA ALA A 100 14.65 -0.85 3.97
C ALA A 100 13.58 -1.37 2.99
N VAL A 101 12.46 -1.85 3.53
CA VAL A 101 11.26 -2.24 2.80
C VAL A 101 10.22 -1.14 2.98
N ALA A 102 9.81 -0.49 1.89
CA ALA A 102 8.76 0.52 1.94
C ALA A 102 7.43 -0.10 2.39
N ILE A 103 6.79 0.50 3.39
CA ILE A 103 5.50 0.05 3.92
C ILE A 103 4.38 0.96 3.39
N THR A 104 4.49 2.26 3.68
CA THR A 104 3.54 3.28 3.21
C THR A 104 4.23 4.64 3.14
N SER A 105 3.73 5.51 2.28
CA SER A 105 4.19 6.90 2.18
C SER A 105 3.06 7.87 2.50
N VAL A 106 3.43 9.08 2.95
CA VAL A 106 2.49 10.18 3.18
C VAL A 106 2.89 11.40 2.37
N GLU A 107 1.95 12.30 2.10
CA GLU A 107 2.23 13.61 1.51
C GLU A 107 2.89 13.55 0.12
N ASP A 108 2.37 12.69 -0.75
CA ASP A 108 2.90 12.54 -2.11
C ASP A 108 2.96 13.87 -2.87
N GLY A 109 4.11 14.10 -3.50
CA GLY A 109 4.42 15.33 -4.22
C GLY A 109 4.86 16.52 -3.34
N LYS A 110 4.82 16.42 -2.00
CA LYS A 110 5.35 17.48 -1.12
C LYS A 110 6.84 17.30 -0.83
N GLN A 111 7.53 18.42 -0.58
CA GLN A 111 8.88 18.44 -0.03
C GLN A 111 8.83 18.41 1.50
N THR A 112 8.41 17.28 2.06
CA THR A 112 8.39 17.03 3.51
C THR A 112 9.17 15.77 3.86
N ARG A 113 9.44 15.54 5.14
CA ARG A 113 9.95 14.26 5.66
C ARG A 113 9.38 13.99 7.05
N PHE A 114 9.32 12.74 7.49
CA PHE A 114 9.16 12.41 8.89
C PHE A 114 10.27 13.05 9.73
N ASN A 115 9.92 13.46 10.94
CA ASN A 115 10.84 14.06 11.88
C ASN A 115 10.87 13.31 13.22
N ASP A 116 9.71 13.10 13.85
CA ASP A 116 9.60 12.32 15.09
C ASP A 116 8.53 11.22 14.94
N GLY A 117 8.67 10.16 15.74
CA GLY A 117 7.76 9.03 15.74
C GLY A 117 7.84 8.19 17.02
N LYS A 118 6.67 7.76 17.50
CA LYS A 118 6.52 7.02 18.75
C LYS A 118 5.29 6.11 18.70
N CYS A 119 5.29 5.04 19.48
CA CYS A 119 4.09 4.24 19.66
C CYS A 119 3.24 4.79 20.80
N ASP A 120 1.93 4.73 20.63
CA ASP A 120 0.99 4.97 21.71
C ASP A 120 0.89 3.77 22.67
N PRO A 121 0.14 3.85 23.79
CA PRO A 121 0.06 2.77 24.78
C PRO A 121 -0.45 1.42 24.26
N GLN A 122 -1.08 1.40 23.08
CA GLN A 122 -1.59 0.21 22.42
C GLN A 122 -0.67 -0.27 21.29
N GLY A 123 0.52 0.32 21.14
CA GLY A 123 1.49 -0.05 20.11
C GLY A 123 1.18 0.49 18.71
N ARG A 124 0.20 1.41 18.57
CA ARG A 124 -0.06 2.06 17.26
C ARG A 124 1.04 3.07 16.99
N ILE A 125 1.51 3.09 15.74
CA ILE A 125 2.56 4.02 15.33
C ILE A 125 1.95 5.41 15.13
N TRP A 126 2.61 6.42 15.69
CA TRP A 126 2.39 7.84 15.41
C TRP A 126 3.69 8.42 14.85
N ALA A 127 3.60 9.17 13.76
CA ALA A 127 4.75 9.85 13.19
C ALA A 127 4.33 11.16 12.56
N GLY A 128 5.12 12.21 12.80
CA GLY A 128 4.84 13.52 12.25
C GLY A 128 5.91 13.99 11.29
N THR A 129 5.48 14.76 10.29
CA THR A 129 6.37 15.31 9.28
C THR A 129 6.85 16.72 9.64
N MET A 130 7.81 17.21 8.87
CA MET A 130 8.26 18.59 8.88
C MET A 130 8.36 19.13 7.45
N GLY A 131 8.22 20.45 7.31
CA GLY A 131 8.39 21.16 6.04
C GLY A 131 9.82 21.09 5.49
N PHE A 132 10.00 21.54 4.25
CA PHE A 132 11.33 21.65 3.64
C PHE A 132 12.18 22.64 4.45
N GLU A 133 13.31 22.15 4.95
CA GLU A 133 14.23 22.92 5.77
C GLU A 133 15.43 23.38 4.95
N THR A 134 15.63 24.69 4.89
CA THR A 134 16.77 25.30 4.18
C THR A 134 17.98 25.48 5.08
N SER A 135 17.72 25.64 6.39
CA SER A 135 18.69 25.69 7.47
C SER A 135 17.99 25.34 8.78
N PRO A 136 18.71 24.97 9.85
CA PRO A 136 18.11 24.42 11.07
C PRO A 136 17.08 25.35 11.70
N GLY A 137 15.85 24.87 11.86
CA GLY A 137 14.72 25.66 12.38
C GLY A 137 14.14 26.67 11.38
N VAL A 138 14.64 26.71 10.14
CA VAL A 138 14.15 27.57 9.05
C VAL A 138 13.56 26.70 7.96
N LEU A 139 12.24 26.53 8.06
CA LEU A 139 11.46 25.68 7.17
C LEU A 139 10.15 26.35 6.76
N ASP A 140 9.55 25.84 5.70
CA ASP A 140 8.22 26.23 5.26
C ASP A 140 7.17 25.80 6.27
N LYS A 141 6.62 26.77 7.01
CA LYS A 141 5.64 26.52 8.07
C LYS A 141 4.33 25.95 7.52
N HIS A 142 3.65 25.20 8.36
CA HIS A 142 2.29 24.67 8.11
C HIS A 142 2.16 23.75 6.89
N GLN A 143 3.27 23.15 6.43
CA GLN A 143 3.27 22.21 5.29
C GLN A 143 3.11 20.75 5.70
N ALA A 144 3.31 20.44 6.98
CA ALA A 144 3.39 19.09 7.52
C ALA A 144 2.12 18.66 8.26
N ALA A 145 2.08 17.39 8.66
CA ALA A 145 1.00 16.78 9.43
C ALA A 145 1.52 15.71 10.42
N LEU A 146 0.74 15.48 11.48
CA LEU A 146 0.92 14.34 12.39
C LEU A 146 0.01 13.20 11.95
N TYR A 147 0.57 12.00 11.79
CA TYR A 147 -0.14 10.81 11.33
C TYR A 147 -0.20 9.73 12.40
N ARG A 148 -1.31 8.99 12.40
CA ARG A 148 -1.47 7.70 13.06
C ARG A 148 -1.64 6.61 12.02
N PHE A 149 -1.00 5.46 12.23
CA PHE A 149 -1.10 4.30 11.34
C PHE A 149 -2.04 3.24 11.93
N ASP A 150 -2.92 2.67 11.10
CA ASP A 150 -3.80 1.56 11.48
C ASP A 150 -3.08 0.20 11.38
N ASP A 151 -3.79 -0.90 11.68
CA ASP A 151 -3.24 -2.26 11.66
C ASP A 151 -2.75 -2.71 10.25
N ASN A 152 -3.25 -2.05 9.20
CA ASN A 152 -2.83 -2.26 7.81
C ASN A 152 -1.78 -1.22 7.37
N MET A 153 -1.20 -0.47 8.32
CA MET A 153 -0.25 0.60 8.10
C MET A 153 -0.78 1.73 7.21
N ARG A 154 -2.10 1.93 7.13
CA ARG A 154 -2.66 3.10 6.44
C ARG A 154 -2.55 4.32 7.34
N ALA A 155 -2.02 5.41 6.78
CA ALA A 155 -1.85 6.66 7.49
C ALA A 155 -3.16 7.46 7.56
N THR A 156 -3.53 7.93 8.75
CA THR A 156 -4.60 8.92 8.98
C THR A 156 -3.96 10.20 9.52
N ALA A 157 -4.19 11.33 8.86
CA ALA A 157 -3.75 12.63 9.38
C ALA A 157 -4.61 13.01 10.60
N CYS A 158 -3.97 13.20 11.76
CA CYS A 158 -4.63 13.54 13.02
C CYS A 158 -4.54 15.03 13.37
N VAL A 159 -3.45 15.68 12.95
CA VAL A 159 -3.27 17.14 13.07
C VAL A 159 -2.66 17.63 11.76
N ASP A 160 -3.29 18.61 11.12
CA ASP A 160 -2.80 19.22 9.88
C ASP A 160 -2.14 20.58 10.16
N LYS A 161 -1.49 21.14 9.12
CA LYS A 161 -0.90 22.49 9.14
C LYS A 161 0.10 22.70 10.28
N ILE A 162 0.85 21.67 10.63
CA ILE A 162 1.97 21.77 11.56
C ILE A 162 3.25 22.20 10.83
N SER A 163 4.23 22.70 11.57
CA SER A 163 5.50 23.15 11.01
C SER A 163 6.62 22.14 11.23
N LEU A 164 6.87 21.76 12.47
CA LEU A 164 7.97 20.87 12.87
C LEU A 164 7.47 19.90 13.95
N SER A 165 7.03 18.72 13.51
CA SER A 165 6.54 17.69 14.44
C SER A 165 7.66 17.13 15.29
N ASN A 166 7.46 17.15 16.60
CA ASN A 166 8.37 16.60 17.60
C ASN A 166 7.57 15.99 18.75
N GLY A 167 8.16 15.94 19.94
CA GLY A 167 7.64 15.48 21.22
C GLY A 167 6.26 14.82 21.20
N LEU A 168 6.25 13.50 21.44
CA LEU A 168 5.06 12.68 21.60
C LEU A 168 5.08 12.02 22.99
N ALA A 169 4.02 12.18 23.77
CA ALA A 169 3.86 11.45 25.04
C ALA A 169 2.38 11.22 25.39
N TRP A 170 2.12 10.23 26.23
CA TRP A 170 0.77 9.92 26.73
C TRP A 170 0.74 9.97 28.25
N SER A 171 -0.39 10.39 28.81
CA SER A 171 -0.60 10.36 30.26
C SER A 171 -0.64 8.92 30.78
N ASN A 172 -0.26 8.75 32.04
CA ASN A 172 -0.18 7.44 32.68
C ASN A 172 -1.55 6.74 32.77
N ASP A 173 -2.62 7.53 32.83
CA ASP A 173 -4.01 7.04 32.83
C ASP A 173 -4.61 6.86 31.43
N ARG A 174 -3.81 7.08 30.37
CA ARG A 174 -4.17 6.89 28.96
C ARG A 174 -5.38 7.72 28.51
N LYS A 175 -5.55 8.90 29.08
CA LYS A 175 -6.63 9.85 28.73
C LYS A 175 -6.15 11.06 27.97
N PHE A 176 -4.84 11.32 27.97
CA PHE A 176 -4.28 12.50 27.34
C PHE A 176 -3.11 12.14 26.43
N PHE A 177 -3.05 12.83 25.30
CA PHE A 177 -1.93 12.83 24.37
C PHE A 177 -1.28 14.21 24.39
N TYR A 178 0.01 14.26 24.69
CA TYR A 178 0.83 15.47 24.70
C TYR A 178 1.63 15.57 23.42
N TYR A 179 1.68 16.78 22.86
CA TYR A 179 2.28 17.02 21.56
C TYR A 179 3.05 18.35 21.49
N ILE A 180 4.17 18.35 20.76
CA ILE A 180 4.97 19.54 20.45
C ILE A 180 5.03 19.72 18.93
N ASP A 181 4.57 20.89 18.47
CA ASP A 181 5.04 21.49 17.21
C ASP A 181 6.06 22.55 17.59
N THR A 182 7.34 22.29 17.32
CA THR A 182 8.45 23.07 17.90
C THR A 182 8.34 24.56 17.60
N LEU A 183 7.88 24.95 16.41
CA LEU A 183 7.79 26.36 16.01
C LEU A 183 6.57 27.09 16.59
N GLU A 184 5.69 26.39 17.31
CA GLU A 184 4.61 26.98 18.11
C GLU A 184 5.07 27.34 19.54
N LEU A 185 6.28 26.93 19.95
CA LEU A 185 6.88 27.23 21.26
C LEU A 185 5.98 26.90 22.46
N ARG A 186 5.22 25.80 22.37
CA ARG A 186 4.31 25.35 23.43
C ARG A 186 4.20 23.84 23.46
N VAL A 187 3.78 23.33 24.62
CA VAL A 187 3.35 21.95 24.80
C VAL A 187 1.83 21.94 24.77
N ASP A 188 1.24 21.15 23.87
CA ASP A 188 -0.20 20.98 23.77
C ASP A 188 -0.64 19.61 24.34
N VAL A 189 -1.92 19.52 24.68
CA VAL A 189 -2.60 18.30 25.17
C VAL A 189 -3.94 18.12 24.46
N PHE A 190 -4.25 16.87 24.15
CA PHE A 190 -5.53 16.42 23.59
C PHE A 190 -6.18 15.44 24.56
N ASP A 191 -7.51 15.39 24.58
CA ASP A 191 -8.22 14.21 25.07
C ASP A 191 -7.91 13.04 24.12
N TYR A 192 -7.59 11.87 24.68
CA TYR A 192 -7.17 10.68 23.96
C TYR A 192 -8.05 9.48 24.34
N ASP A 193 -8.52 8.76 23.33
CA ASP A 193 -9.25 7.50 23.48
C ASP A 193 -8.29 6.33 23.24
N ASP A 194 -7.94 5.60 24.30
CA ASP A 194 -7.04 4.44 24.23
C ASP A 194 -7.56 3.34 23.29
N SER A 195 -8.88 3.15 23.21
CA SER A 195 -9.46 2.08 22.38
C SER A 195 -9.37 2.40 20.89
N THR A 196 -9.70 3.64 20.50
CA THR A 196 -9.78 4.04 19.09
C THR A 196 -8.53 4.76 18.59
N GLY A 197 -7.72 5.31 19.49
CA GLY A 197 -6.56 6.15 19.19
C GLY A 197 -6.95 7.51 18.63
N LEU A 198 -8.20 7.95 18.87
CA LEU A 198 -8.67 9.26 18.44
C LEU A 198 -8.23 10.33 19.44
N ILE A 199 -7.93 11.51 18.91
CA ILE A 199 -7.60 12.70 19.71
C ILE A 199 -8.64 13.79 19.49
N SER A 200 -8.91 14.58 20.52
CA SER A 200 -9.85 15.72 20.45
C SER A 200 -9.49 16.81 21.46
N ASN A 201 -10.18 17.94 21.43
CA ASN A 201 -10.09 19.01 22.44
C ASN A 201 -8.65 19.49 22.72
N ARG A 202 -7.93 19.92 21.67
CA ARG A 202 -6.58 20.51 21.79
C ARG A 202 -6.58 21.69 22.75
N ARG A 203 -5.68 21.67 23.73
CA ARG A 203 -5.45 22.73 24.72
C ARG A 203 -3.94 22.91 24.91
N THR A 204 -3.53 24.07 25.39
CA THR A 204 -2.12 24.31 25.74
C THR A 204 -1.87 23.94 27.20
N VAL A 205 -0.82 23.15 27.44
CA VAL A 205 -0.31 22.83 28.78
C VAL A 205 0.54 23.99 29.28
N THR A 206 1.54 24.38 28.50
CA THR A 206 2.39 25.52 28.79
C THR A 206 2.84 26.18 27.49
N ASP A 207 2.93 27.50 27.52
CA ASP A 207 3.60 28.29 26.50
C ASP A 207 5.00 28.67 27.02
N TYR A 208 6.03 28.59 26.18
CA TYR A 208 7.41 28.81 26.62
C TYR A 208 7.67 30.24 27.10
N ALA A 209 6.96 31.24 26.56
CA ALA A 209 7.08 32.61 27.04
C ALA A 209 6.58 32.72 28.49
N SER A 210 5.53 31.97 28.85
CA SER A 210 4.97 31.99 30.22
C SER A 210 5.92 31.44 31.30
N ILE A 211 6.90 30.63 30.90
CA ILE A 211 7.92 30.07 31.79
C ILE A 211 9.32 30.63 31.53
N GLY A 212 9.43 31.72 30.76
CA GLY A 212 10.68 32.45 30.51
C GLY A 212 11.68 31.73 29.61
N LEU A 213 11.22 30.88 28.70
CA LEU A 213 12.04 30.06 27.80
C LEU A 213 11.89 30.48 26.32
N THR A 214 11.82 31.79 26.03
CA THR A 214 11.54 32.30 24.67
C THR A 214 12.63 32.00 23.64
N GLU A 215 13.85 31.68 24.08
CA GLU A 215 15.00 31.37 23.22
C GLU A 215 15.24 29.84 23.08
N ASP A 216 14.47 29.03 23.81
CA ASP A 216 14.57 27.58 23.80
C ASP A 216 13.56 27.00 22.80
N LEU A 217 13.90 25.90 22.12
CA LEU A 217 13.00 25.18 21.23
C LEU A 217 12.53 23.86 21.87
N PRO A 218 11.23 23.68 22.16
CA PRO A 218 10.71 22.40 22.66
C PRO A 218 10.88 21.32 21.61
N ASP A 219 11.40 20.16 22.01
CA ASP A 219 11.75 19.07 21.11
C ASP A 219 11.14 17.74 21.59
N GLY A 220 11.89 16.63 21.60
CA GLY A 220 11.41 15.33 22.09
C GLY A 220 11.04 15.30 23.58
N MET A 221 10.03 14.50 23.94
CA MET A 221 9.53 14.39 25.32
C MET A 221 9.12 12.99 25.79
N THR A 222 9.01 12.81 27.10
CA THR A 222 8.49 11.60 27.75
C THR A 222 7.80 11.91 29.09
N THR A 223 6.97 10.99 29.60
CA THR A 223 6.35 11.08 30.94
C THR A 223 7.14 10.28 31.98
N ASP A 224 7.02 10.66 33.25
CA ASP A 224 7.49 9.88 34.41
C ASP A 224 6.33 9.23 35.20
N VAL A 225 6.64 8.37 36.16
CA VAL A 225 5.62 7.68 37.00
C VAL A 225 4.76 8.61 37.86
N ASN A 226 5.20 9.85 38.07
CA ASN A 226 4.43 10.86 38.80
C ASN A 226 3.50 11.67 37.87
N GLY A 227 3.57 11.42 36.55
CA GLY A 227 2.79 12.12 35.54
C GLY A 227 3.44 13.42 35.04
N ASN A 228 4.71 13.68 35.35
CA ASN A 228 5.39 14.89 34.87
C ASN A 228 5.92 14.68 33.45
N LEU A 229 5.99 15.77 32.67
CA LEU A 229 6.58 15.79 31.33
C LEU A 229 8.05 16.19 31.39
N TRP A 230 8.92 15.36 30.81
CA TRP A 230 10.34 15.65 30.60
C TRP A 230 10.55 16.02 29.14
N VAL A 231 11.04 17.24 28.89
CA VAL A 231 11.13 17.83 27.55
C VAL A 231 12.58 18.27 27.27
N ALA A 232 13.14 17.80 26.15
CA ALA A 232 14.41 18.29 25.64
C ALA A 232 14.24 19.69 25.04
N ASN A 233 15.22 20.57 25.23
CA ASN A 233 15.15 21.95 24.74
C ASN A 233 16.32 22.21 23.79
N TYR A 234 16.06 22.12 22.49
CA TYR A 234 17.05 22.42 21.48
C TYR A 234 17.50 23.88 21.61
N PHE A 235 18.82 24.11 21.51
CA PHE A 235 19.52 25.35 21.87
C PHE A 235 19.44 25.83 23.34
N GLY A 236 18.58 25.24 24.18
CA GLY A 236 18.42 25.61 25.58
C GLY A 236 19.50 25.05 26.51
N ARG A 237 20.31 24.07 26.09
CA ARG A 237 21.27 23.35 26.94
C ARG A 237 20.62 22.69 28.17
N LYS A 238 19.31 22.42 28.14
CA LYS A 238 18.58 21.90 29.32
C LYS A 238 17.52 20.87 28.94
N ILE A 239 17.24 20.00 29.89
CA ILE A 239 16.00 19.21 29.94
C ILE A 239 15.14 19.79 31.05
N ILE A 240 13.86 20.05 30.76
CA ILE A 240 12.91 20.58 31.74
C ILE A 240 11.91 19.50 32.15
N CYS A 241 11.42 19.61 33.38
CA CYS A 241 10.36 18.78 33.94
C CYS A 241 9.16 19.69 34.24
N LEU A 242 8.00 19.40 33.65
CA LEU A 242 6.77 20.19 33.75
C LEU A 242 5.68 19.38 34.44
N ASP A 243 4.86 20.04 35.24
CA ASP A 243 3.57 19.51 35.68
C ASP A 243 2.53 19.76 34.58
N PRO A 244 2.01 18.73 33.90
CA PRO A 244 1.04 18.95 32.82
C PRO A 244 -0.32 19.45 33.32
N MET A 245 -0.63 19.31 34.61
CA MET A 245 -1.90 19.76 35.17
C MET A 245 -1.91 21.26 35.45
N SER A 246 -0.80 21.81 35.95
CA SER A 246 -0.69 23.24 36.25
C SER A 246 0.08 24.04 35.19
N GLY A 247 0.74 23.38 34.24
CA GLY A 247 1.62 24.00 33.24
C GLY A 247 2.93 24.53 33.82
N LYS A 248 3.24 24.26 35.09
CA LYS A 248 4.38 24.85 35.79
C LYS A 248 5.66 24.05 35.61
N LEU A 249 6.76 24.77 35.52
CA LEU A 249 8.11 24.22 35.60
C LEU A 249 8.40 23.68 37.01
N ILE A 250 8.68 22.38 37.11
CA ILE A 250 9.06 21.68 38.35
C ILE A 250 10.57 21.72 38.55
N ARG A 251 11.33 21.40 37.49
CA ARG A 251 12.79 21.23 37.56
C ARG A 251 13.44 21.50 36.22
N GLN A 252 14.70 21.94 36.26
CA GLN A 252 15.60 22.01 35.11
C GLN A 252 16.85 21.18 35.39
N VAL A 253 17.38 20.54 34.36
CA VAL A 253 18.65 19.81 34.40
C VAL A 253 19.52 20.33 33.27
N ASP A 254 20.62 20.99 33.63
CA ASP A 254 21.62 21.45 32.68
C ASP A 254 22.30 20.26 32.02
N THR A 255 22.39 20.29 30.69
CA THR A 255 23.00 19.22 29.89
C THR A 255 24.44 19.57 29.50
N LEU A 256 25.18 18.58 28.98
CA LEU A 256 26.55 18.76 28.53
C LEU A 256 26.65 19.32 27.09
N THR A 257 25.52 19.55 26.42
CA THR A 257 25.41 19.93 25.01
C THR A 257 24.40 21.07 24.87
N LYS A 258 24.62 21.98 23.93
CA LYS A 258 23.68 23.10 23.70
C LYS A 258 22.33 22.64 23.15
N SER A 259 22.31 21.53 22.41
CA SER A 259 21.14 21.09 21.63
C SER A 259 20.72 19.65 21.95
N PRO A 260 20.16 19.38 23.14
CA PRO A 260 19.46 18.12 23.39
C PRO A 260 18.22 18.02 22.50
N THR A 261 18.00 16.86 21.87
CA THR A 261 16.97 16.65 20.84
C THR A 261 15.78 15.86 21.36
N SER A 262 16.01 14.77 22.09
CA SER A 262 14.92 13.93 22.60
C SER A 262 15.34 13.17 23.86
N VAL A 263 14.36 12.59 24.56
CA VAL A 263 14.53 11.92 25.85
C VAL A 263 13.72 10.63 25.95
N CYS A 264 14.27 9.61 26.61
CA CYS A 264 13.53 8.41 27.00
C CYS A 264 14.00 7.84 28.33
N TRP A 265 13.13 7.11 29.03
CA TRP A 265 13.53 6.37 30.22
C TRP A 265 14.06 4.99 29.87
N GLY A 266 15.02 4.49 30.64
CA GLY A 266 15.60 3.17 30.44
C GLY A 266 16.42 2.69 31.64
N GLY A 267 17.24 1.67 31.40
CA GLY A 267 17.86 0.87 32.45
C GLY A 267 16.89 -0.15 33.05
N ARG A 268 17.42 -1.15 33.76
CA ARG A 268 16.66 -2.29 34.30
C ARG A 268 15.42 -1.93 35.14
N ASP A 269 15.40 -0.74 35.73
CA ASP A 269 14.31 -0.26 36.58
C ASP A 269 13.74 1.10 36.15
N TYR A 270 14.03 1.53 34.92
CA TYR A 270 13.56 2.79 34.33
C TYR A 270 13.97 4.05 35.10
N SER A 271 15.04 4.00 35.89
CA SER A 271 15.53 5.14 36.69
C SER A 271 16.56 6.03 35.97
N ASN A 272 17.01 5.61 34.78
CA ASN A 272 17.95 6.37 33.97
C ASN A 272 17.17 7.11 32.89
N LEU A 273 17.41 8.41 32.76
CA LEU A 273 16.90 9.20 31.64
C LEU A 273 18.00 9.31 30.59
N TYR A 274 17.76 8.74 29.41
CA TYR A 274 18.63 8.89 28.26
C TYR A 274 18.20 10.09 27.44
N PHE A 275 19.16 10.78 26.83
CA PHE A 275 18.87 11.85 25.89
C PHE A 275 19.85 11.89 24.72
N THR A 276 19.33 12.26 23.57
CA THR A 276 20.08 12.45 22.32
C THR A 276 20.37 13.94 22.10
N SER A 277 21.26 14.25 21.16
CA SER A 277 21.61 15.64 20.85
C SER A 277 22.05 15.86 19.41
N GLY A 278 22.07 17.14 19.00
CA GLY A 278 22.52 17.59 17.69
C GLY A 278 23.71 18.54 17.72
N ARG A 279 24.45 18.59 16.60
CA ARG A 279 25.50 19.58 16.28
C ARG A 279 25.03 20.63 15.27
N ILE A 280 23.94 20.35 14.58
CA ILE A 280 23.42 21.18 13.51
C ILE A 280 22.96 22.54 14.07
N GLY A 281 23.41 23.63 13.43
CA GLY A 281 23.16 25.00 13.89
C GLY A 281 24.15 25.55 14.91
N LEU A 282 25.18 24.77 15.30
CA LEU A 282 26.32 25.27 16.07
C LEU A 282 27.42 25.79 15.14
N ASN A 283 28.07 26.89 15.51
CA ASN A 283 29.29 27.35 14.82
C ASN A 283 30.54 26.60 15.33
N GLU A 284 31.69 26.79 14.68
CA GLU A 284 32.96 26.09 15.04
C GLU A 284 33.35 26.29 16.51
N GLU A 285 33.26 27.53 17.02
CA GLU A 285 33.57 27.85 18.42
C GLU A 285 32.60 27.16 19.40
N GLU A 286 31.33 27.05 19.04
CA GLU A 286 30.32 26.36 19.85
C GLU A 286 30.51 24.84 19.84
N VAL A 287 30.91 24.26 18.70
CA VAL A 287 31.27 22.85 18.60
C VAL A 287 32.51 22.55 19.45
N GLU A 288 33.53 23.40 19.40
CA GLU A 288 34.73 23.28 20.25
C GLU A 288 34.38 23.36 21.75
N ARG A 289 33.45 24.24 22.12
CA ARG A 289 32.96 24.36 23.51
C ARG A 289 32.05 23.21 23.95
N ASN A 290 31.38 22.54 23.00
CA ASN A 290 30.45 21.44 23.26
C ASN A 290 30.83 20.20 22.43
N PRO A 291 32.02 19.61 22.64
CA PRO A 291 32.52 18.54 21.77
C PRO A 291 31.64 17.28 21.81
N SER A 292 30.85 17.11 22.87
CA SER A 292 29.91 16.00 23.03
C SER A 292 28.55 16.23 22.34
N SER A 293 28.27 17.40 21.76
CA SER A 293 27.07 17.61 20.93
C SER A 293 27.00 16.56 19.81
N GLY A 294 25.81 16.15 19.40
CA GLY A 294 25.64 15.00 18.50
C GLY A 294 25.78 13.64 19.19
N GLY A 295 26.12 13.60 20.47
CA GLY A 295 26.22 12.39 21.27
C GLY A 295 24.92 12.00 21.96
N VAL A 296 24.96 10.83 22.59
CA VAL A 296 23.90 10.27 23.44
C VAL A 296 24.41 10.20 24.87
N PHE A 297 23.54 10.51 25.82
CA PHE A 297 23.88 10.71 27.22
C PHE A 297 22.92 9.97 28.14
N GLU A 298 23.39 9.67 29.34
CA GLU A 298 22.62 9.10 30.43
C GLU A 298 22.63 10.03 31.63
N ILE A 299 21.45 10.27 32.20
CA ILE A 299 21.24 11.00 33.44
C ILE A 299 20.77 10.03 34.51
N THR A 300 21.49 10.02 35.64
CA THR A 300 21.15 9.21 36.81
C THR A 300 20.95 10.10 38.04
N GLY A 301 20.24 9.57 39.04
CA GLY A 301 20.04 10.28 40.32
C GLY A 301 18.93 11.33 40.31
N LEU A 302 18.02 11.30 39.33
CA LEU A 302 16.86 12.22 39.27
C LEU A 302 15.85 11.99 40.40
N GLY A 303 15.82 10.80 40.99
CA GLY A 303 14.90 10.45 42.08
C GLY A 303 13.47 10.13 41.62
N CYS A 304 13.26 9.95 40.31
CA CYS A 304 12.03 9.44 39.70
C CYS A 304 12.38 8.39 38.65
N LYS A 305 11.35 7.75 38.08
CA LYS A 305 11.45 6.67 37.10
C LYS A 305 10.43 6.90 35.98
N GLY A 306 10.67 6.28 34.85
CA GLY A 306 9.71 6.23 33.74
C GLY A 306 8.90 4.94 33.65
N TYR A 307 8.31 4.77 32.48
CA TYR A 307 7.68 3.55 32.01
C TYR A 307 8.51 2.90 30.91
N PRO A 308 8.30 1.59 30.65
CA PRO A 308 8.79 0.94 29.44
C PRO A 308 8.39 1.73 28.19
N ALA A 309 9.31 1.84 27.23
CA ALA A 309 8.96 2.30 25.91
C ALA A 309 8.07 1.27 25.20
N VAL A 310 7.10 1.73 24.41
CA VAL A 310 6.14 0.84 23.74
C VAL A 310 6.64 0.52 22.33
N SER A 311 6.76 -0.77 22.02
CA SER A 311 7.11 -1.28 20.69
C SER A 311 5.93 -1.23 19.72
N ALA A 312 6.22 -1.22 18.42
CA ALA A 312 5.22 -1.15 17.36
C ALA A 312 4.47 -2.48 17.19
N ASN A 313 3.15 -2.42 17.16
CA ASN A 313 2.32 -3.55 16.77
C ASN A 313 2.23 -3.63 15.25
N VAL A 314 2.71 -4.75 14.70
CA VAL A 314 2.75 -5.02 13.26
C VAL A 314 2.20 -6.41 12.99
N SER A 315 1.48 -6.57 11.87
CA SER A 315 0.88 -7.84 11.49
C SER A 315 1.94 -8.88 11.10
N GLN A 316 1.63 -10.16 11.28
CA GLN A 316 2.55 -11.24 10.88
C GLN A 316 2.87 -11.18 9.38
N ALA A 317 1.88 -10.86 8.54
CA ALA A 317 2.08 -10.72 7.10
C ALA A 317 3.11 -9.64 6.76
N LEU A 318 3.05 -8.50 7.45
CA LEU A 318 4.02 -7.42 7.25
C LEU A 318 5.42 -7.81 7.75
N LEU A 319 5.51 -8.51 8.89
CA LEU A 319 6.79 -9.04 9.38
C LEU A 319 7.45 -9.97 8.35
N ASP A 320 6.66 -10.88 7.77
CA ASP A 320 7.15 -11.82 6.76
C ASP A 320 7.60 -11.09 5.49
N GLN A 321 6.86 -10.05 5.07
CA GLN A 321 7.22 -9.19 3.96
C GLN A 321 8.55 -8.46 4.20
N ILE A 322 8.72 -7.83 5.37
CA ILE A 322 9.96 -7.11 5.72
C ILE A 322 11.14 -8.08 5.74
N LYS A 323 10.96 -9.28 6.30
CA LYS A 323 12.01 -10.31 6.35
C LYS A 323 12.38 -10.87 4.99
N ALA A 324 11.43 -10.93 4.05
CA ALA A 324 11.64 -11.35 2.68
C ALA A 324 12.27 -10.25 1.81
N GLY A 325 12.25 -9.00 2.25
CA GLY A 325 12.78 -7.86 1.49
C GLY A 325 11.88 -7.44 0.32
N THR A 326 10.59 -7.80 0.33
CA THR A 326 9.66 -7.51 -0.75
C THR A 326 8.97 -6.16 -0.54
N MET A 327 9.08 -5.23 -1.51
CA MET A 327 8.40 -3.93 -1.42
C MET A 327 6.87 -4.11 -1.47
N ALA A 328 6.13 -3.24 -0.78
CA ALA A 328 4.67 -3.23 -0.90
C ALA A 328 4.26 -2.91 -2.35
N PRO A 329 3.23 -3.57 -2.89
CA PRO A 329 2.76 -3.27 -4.23
C PRO A 329 2.22 -1.84 -4.30
N THR A 330 2.57 -1.12 -5.36
CA THR A 330 2.03 0.21 -5.63
C THR A 330 0.77 0.06 -6.46
N ILE A 331 -0.32 0.73 -6.07
CA ILE A 331 -1.61 0.72 -6.76
C ILE A 331 -1.92 2.13 -7.23
N LYS A 332 -2.13 2.32 -8.54
CA LYS A 332 -2.38 3.63 -9.14
C LYS A 332 -3.53 3.58 -10.13
N ALA A 333 -4.52 4.46 -9.98
CA ALA A 333 -5.54 4.64 -11.02
C ALA A 333 -4.92 5.30 -12.25
N VAL A 334 -5.13 4.74 -13.44
CA VAL A 334 -4.46 5.15 -14.68
C VAL A 334 -5.41 5.58 -15.81
N THR A 335 -6.71 5.32 -15.68
CA THR A 335 -7.73 5.74 -16.66
C THR A 335 -8.88 6.50 -15.99
N PRO A 336 -9.69 7.25 -16.76
CA PRO A 336 -10.98 7.74 -16.29
C PRO A 336 -11.91 6.59 -15.86
N PRO A 337 -12.80 6.82 -14.88
CA PRO A 337 -13.72 5.78 -14.42
C PRO A 337 -14.75 5.35 -15.45
N ALA A 338 -14.83 4.04 -15.67
CA ALA A 338 -15.88 3.35 -16.44
C ALA A 338 -17.12 3.06 -15.59
N THR A 339 -18.28 2.96 -16.24
CA THR A 339 -19.52 2.47 -15.64
C THR A 339 -19.34 0.99 -15.26
N LEU A 340 -18.94 0.14 -16.21
CA LEU A 340 -18.60 -1.26 -15.99
C LEU A 340 -17.38 -1.66 -16.83
N GLY A 341 -16.19 -1.36 -16.31
CA GLY A 341 -14.92 -1.75 -16.93
C GLY A 341 -14.66 -3.25 -16.81
N GLU A 342 -14.37 -3.93 -17.91
CA GLU A 342 -14.24 -5.39 -17.96
C GLU A 342 -13.17 -5.86 -18.97
N ALA A 343 -12.82 -7.15 -18.88
CA ALA A 343 -12.00 -7.88 -19.84
C ALA A 343 -10.71 -7.15 -20.28
N PRO A 344 -9.82 -6.77 -19.34
CA PRO A 344 -8.54 -6.16 -19.67
C PRO A 344 -7.67 -7.13 -20.47
N PHE A 345 -7.02 -6.63 -21.51
CA PHE A 345 -6.15 -7.36 -22.40
C PHE A 345 -4.89 -6.55 -22.72
N TRP A 346 -3.72 -7.09 -22.41
CA TRP A 346 -2.46 -6.46 -22.79
C TRP A 346 -2.08 -6.80 -24.24
N GLU A 347 -2.11 -5.79 -25.11
CA GLU A 347 -1.71 -5.88 -26.52
C GLU A 347 -0.23 -5.49 -26.66
N ALA A 348 0.62 -6.52 -26.69
CA ALA A 348 2.08 -6.33 -26.65
C ALA A 348 2.68 -5.74 -27.94
N ARG A 349 2.00 -5.82 -29.10
CA ARG A 349 2.53 -5.27 -30.37
C ARG A 349 2.51 -3.74 -30.37
N HIS A 350 1.56 -3.14 -29.65
CA HIS A 350 1.41 -1.69 -29.48
C HIS A 350 1.72 -1.19 -28.07
N ASN A 351 2.14 -2.07 -27.15
CA ASN A 351 2.38 -1.77 -25.74
C ASN A 351 1.20 -1.02 -25.09
N CYS A 352 -0.01 -1.52 -25.30
CA CYS A 352 -1.21 -0.89 -24.79
C CYS A 352 -2.14 -1.88 -24.11
N LEU A 353 -2.93 -1.36 -23.18
CA LEU A 353 -4.02 -2.08 -22.55
C LEU A 353 -5.31 -1.83 -23.34
N LEU A 354 -6.01 -2.89 -23.70
CA LEU A 354 -7.39 -2.85 -24.19
C LEU A 354 -8.33 -3.28 -23.07
N TYR A 355 -9.51 -2.70 -22.99
CA TYR A 355 -10.60 -3.15 -22.11
C TYR A 355 -11.93 -2.61 -22.65
N VAL A 356 -13.05 -2.99 -22.04
CA VAL A 356 -14.37 -2.52 -22.47
C VAL A 356 -15.11 -1.81 -21.35
N ASP A 357 -15.99 -0.87 -21.70
CA ASP A 357 -17.10 -0.48 -20.83
C ASP A 357 -18.39 -1.10 -21.36
N ILE A 358 -18.90 -2.09 -20.62
CA ILE A 358 -20.03 -2.91 -21.07
C ILE A 358 -21.29 -2.08 -21.31
N PHE A 359 -21.54 -1.08 -20.46
CA PHE A 359 -22.80 -0.32 -20.48
C PHE A 359 -22.74 0.93 -21.33
N GLU A 360 -21.54 1.44 -21.65
CA GLU A 360 -21.38 2.55 -22.59
C GLU A 360 -21.16 2.10 -24.04
N PHE A 361 -21.00 0.78 -24.26
CA PHE A 361 -20.74 0.16 -25.57
C PHE A 361 -19.36 0.55 -26.13
N GLU A 362 -18.38 0.69 -25.24
CA GLU A 362 -17.07 1.27 -25.58
C GLU A 362 -15.95 0.23 -25.50
N ILE A 363 -15.00 0.35 -26.43
CA ILE A 363 -13.68 -0.28 -26.36
C ILE A 363 -12.68 0.81 -26.03
N HIS A 364 -11.86 0.56 -25.02
CA HIS A 364 -10.84 1.48 -24.55
C HIS A 364 -9.45 0.98 -24.92
N ARG A 365 -8.54 1.93 -25.16
CA ARG A 365 -7.11 1.66 -25.34
C ARG A 365 -6.30 2.64 -24.49
N TYR A 366 -5.45 2.13 -23.63
CA TYR A 366 -4.57 2.92 -22.77
C TYR A 366 -3.10 2.64 -23.10
N PHE A 367 -2.30 3.69 -23.28
CA PHE A 367 -0.87 3.62 -23.54
C PHE A 367 -0.08 4.07 -22.30
N PRO A 368 0.46 3.14 -21.49
CA PRO A 368 1.10 3.49 -20.22
C PRO A 368 2.29 4.45 -20.38
N GLU A 369 3.07 4.32 -21.45
CA GLU A 369 4.26 5.16 -21.70
C GLU A 369 3.94 6.65 -21.86
N THR A 370 2.78 6.97 -22.44
CA THR A 370 2.38 8.35 -22.76
C THR A 370 1.23 8.86 -21.91
N GLY A 371 0.53 7.96 -21.22
CA GLY A 371 -0.74 8.25 -20.56
C GLY A 371 -1.91 8.52 -21.52
N ARG A 372 -1.72 8.35 -22.85
CA ARG A 372 -2.80 8.52 -23.83
C ARG A 372 -3.87 7.45 -23.62
N HIS A 373 -5.12 7.88 -23.66
CA HIS A 373 -6.30 7.02 -23.52
C HIS A 373 -7.25 7.31 -24.68
N GLN A 374 -7.61 6.28 -25.44
CA GLN A 374 -8.52 6.34 -26.57
C GLN A 374 -9.77 5.51 -26.30
N VAL A 375 -10.88 5.92 -26.88
CA VAL A 375 -12.19 5.31 -26.74
C VAL A 375 -12.83 5.18 -28.12
N ALA A 376 -13.34 3.99 -28.41
CA ALA A 376 -14.17 3.73 -29.57
C ALA A 376 -15.54 3.25 -29.13
N LYS A 377 -16.57 4.00 -29.51
CA LYS A 377 -17.97 3.59 -29.32
C LYS A 377 -18.39 2.66 -30.44
N VAL A 378 -18.86 1.47 -30.08
CA VAL A 378 -19.40 0.51 -31.04
C VAL A 378 -20.84 0.91 -31.36
N GLU A 379 -21.19 0.97 -32.65
CA GLU A 379 -22.55 1.31 -33.07
C GLU A 379 -23.57 0.32 -32.47
N GLU A 380 -24.58 0.87 -31.79
CA GLU A 380 -25.76 0.14 -31.34
C GLU A 380 -26.50 -0.37 -32.58
N GLY A 381 -26.27 -1.64 -32.95
CA GLY A 381 -27.07 -2.31 -33.97
C GLY A 381 -28.53 -2.49 -33.52
N ASP A 382 -29.33 -3.25 -34.28
CA ASP A 382 -30.78 -3.46 -34.07
C ASP A 382 -31.20 -4.09 -32.70
N SER A 383 -30.28 -4.28 -31.74
CA SER A 383 -30.52 -5.07 -30.52
C SER A 383 -30.07 -4.44 -29.19
N GLY A 384 -29.69 -3.15 -29.12
CA GLY A 384 -29.29 -2.50 -27.86
C GLY A 384 -28.18 -3.27 -27.13
N ALA A 385 -27.20 -3.76 -27.90
CA ALA A 385 -26.31 -4.84 -27.49
C ALA A 385 -25.03 -4.33 -26.83
N SER A 386 -24.69 -4.86 -25.65
CA SER A 386 -23.48 -4.56 -24.87
C SER A 386 -22.19 -5.03 -25.54
N VAL A 387 -21.04 -4.41 -25.22
CA VAL A 387 -19.69 -4.88 -25.61
C VAL A 387 -19.01 -5.50 -24.39
N SER A 388 -18.84 -6.82 -24.37
CA SER A 388 -18.50 -7.57 -23.12
C SER A 388 -17.04 -8.00 -22.99
N PHE A 389 -16.31 -8.11 -24.09
CA PHE A 389 -14.87 -8.40 -24.09
C PHE A 389 -14.25 -7.91 -25.39
N VAL A 390 -12.92 -7.81 -25.42
CA VAL A 390 -12.13 -7.43 -26.59
C VAL A 390 -10.92 -8.35 -26.74
N LEU A 391 -10.79 -9.02 -27.89
CA LEU A 391 -9.73 -9.99 -28.18
C LEU A 391 -9.09 -9.65 -29.53
N PRO A 392 -7.84 -9.16 -29.55
CA PRO A 392 -7.13 -8.87 -30.80
C PRO A 392 -6.87 -10.11 -31.64
N SER A 393 -6.94 -9.97 -32.96
CA SER A 393 -6.51 -11.01 -33.90
C SER A 393 -4.99 -11.23 -33.83
N ALA A 394 -4.60 -12.49 -33.97
CA ALA A 394 -3.19 -12.90 -34.06
C ALA A 394 -2.53 -12.40 -35.35
N ASP A 395 -3.29 -12.29 -36.43
CA ASP A 395 -2.78 -11.96 -37.76
C ASP A 395 -2.86 -10.45 -38.08
N ASP A 396 -3.84 -9.74 -37.50
CA ASP A 396 -4.00 -8.28 -37.64
C ASP A 396 -4.40 -7.65 -36.29
N PRO A 397 -3.50 -6.92 -35.59
CA PRO A 397 -3.83 -6.32 -34.29
C PRO A 397 -4.95 -5.27 -34.32
N GLU A 398 -5.28 -4.72 -35.50
CA GLU A 398 -6.36 -3.74 -35.63
C GLU A 398 -7.73 -4.40 -35.74
N VAL A 399 -7.78 -5.70 -36.06
CA VAL A 399 -9.03 -6.47 -36.04
C VAL A 399 -9.25 -7.02 -34.63
N LEU A 400 -10.33 -6.58 -34.00
CA LEU A 400 -10.69 -6.93 -32.64
C LEU A 400 -11.99 -7.75 -32.65
N PHE A 401 -11.96 -8.93 -32.03
CA PHE A 401 -13.15 -9.74 -31.79
C PHE A 401 -13.81 -9.32 -30.48
N ILE A 402 -15.12 -9.13 -30.52
CA ILE A 402 -15.90 -8.64 -29.39
C ILE A 402 -17.15 -9.47 -29.16
N GLY A 403 -17.57 -9.57 -27.90
CA GLY A 403 -18.90 -10.05 -27.53
C GLY A 403 -19.90 -8.90 -27.63
N HIS A 404 -20.75 -8.91 -28.65
CA HIS A 404 -21.77 -7.88 -28.91
C HIS A 404 -23.18 -8.45 -28.69
N GLY A 405 -23.71 -8.31 -27.46
CA GLY A 405 -24.92 -8.99 -27.01
C GLY A 405 -24.76 -10.51 -27.07
N ARG A 406 -25.55 -11.22 -27.88
CA ARG A 406 -25.42 -12.68 -28.11
C ARG A 406 -24.53 -13.06 -29.28
N ASN A 407 -23.89 -12.07 -29.90
CA ASN A 407 -23.15 -12.24 -31.13
C ASN A 407 -21.66 -12.17 -30.87
N LEU A 408 -20.91 -13.11 -31.43
CA LEU A 408 -19.50 -12.90 -31.66
C LEU A 408 -19.39 -11.99 -32.88
N ALA A 409 -18.76 -10.85 -32.73
CA ALA A 409 -18.58 -9.86 -33.77
C ALA A 409 -17.10 -9.46 -33.89
N ALA A 410 -16.78 -8.74 -34.95
CA ALA A 410 -15.49 -8.10 -35.09
C ALA A 410 -15.64 -6.64 -35.49
N VAL A 411 -14.67 -5.83 -35.07
CA VAL A 411 -14.49 -4.43 -35.46
C VAL A 411 -13.06 -4.25 -35.98
N LYS A 412 -12.83 -3.17 -36.73
CA LYS A 412 -11.47 -2.70 -37.02
C LYS A 412 -11.27 -1.35 -36.37
N TRP A 413 -10.16 -1.21 -35.63
CA TRP A 413 -9.82 0.01 -34.94
C TRP A 413 -8.31 0.16 -34.76
N SER A 414 -7.72 1.19 -35.36
CA SER A 414 -6.29 1.43 -35.39
C SER A 414 -5.82 2.34 -34.25
N PRO A 415 -4.59 2.19 -33.72
CA PRO A 415 -3.93 3.20 -32.86
C PRO A 415 -3.78 4.59 -33.47
N SER A 416 -3.81 4.68 -34.81
CA SER A 416 -3.77 5.98 -35.50
C SER A 416 -5.12 6.66 -35.62
N ASP A 417 -6.22 5.96 -35.29
CA ASP A 417 -7.55 6.55 -35.31
C ASP A 417 -7.69 7.65 -34.25
N PRO A 418 -8.66 8.58 -34.41
CA PRO A 418 -8.94 9.60 -33.41
C PRO A 418 -9.23 9.00 -32.03
N ASP A 419 -8.91 9.76 -30.98
CA ASP A 419 -9.09 9.32 -29.59
C ASP A 419 -10.55 9.05 -29.23
N GLU A 420 -11.49 9.71 -29.92
CA GLU A 420 -12.92 9.40 -29.86
C GLU A 420 -13.38 8.99 -31.26
N SER A 421 -13.84 7.75 -31.38
CA SER A 421 -14.28 7.19 -32.67
C SER A 421 -15.59 6.43 -32.52
N THR A 422 -16.36 6.34 -33.60
CA THR A 422 -17.51 5.45 -33.71
C THR A 422 -17.17 4.36 -34.71
N ILE A 423 -17.31 3.10 -34.32
CA ILE A 423 -16.91 1.94 -35.13
C ILE A 423 -18.06 0.97 -35.32
N ARG A 424 -18.14 0.38 -36.51
CA ARG A 424 -19.18 -0.58 -36.88
C ARG A 424 -18.73 -2.02 -36.58
N ALA A 425 -19.60 -2.78 -35.92
CA ALA A 425 -19.38 -4.21 -35.68
C ALA A 425 -19.97 -5.09 -36.79
N VAL A 426 -19.20 -6.07 -37.25
CA VAL A 426 -19.64 -7.11 -38.18
C VAL A 426 -19.94 -8.38 -37.40
N ARG A 427 -21.19 -8.85 -37.48
CA ARG A 427 -21.61 -10.11 -36.85
C ARG A 427 -20.99 -11.31 -37.55
N LEU A 428 -20.35 -12.18 -36.76
CA LEU A 428 -19.67 -13.39 -37.25
C LEU A 428 -20.42 -14.66 -36.88
N ALA A 429 -20.84 -14.79 -35.62
CA ALA A 429 -21.62 -15.91 -35.14
C ALA A 429 -22.63 -15.45 -34.06
N SER A 430 -23.62 -16.29 -33.78
CA SER A 430 -24.61 -16.05 -32.73
C SER A 430 -24.87 -17.34 -31.97
N VAL A 431 -25.10 -17.23 -30.66
CA VAL A 431 -25.47 -18.35 -29.77
C VAL A 431 -26.77 -18.04 -29.03
N ASP A 432 -27.31 -19.03 -28.31
CA ASP A 432 -28.50 -18.86 -27.46
C ASP A 432 -29.71 -18.19 -28.14
N GLN A 433 -29.97 -18.57 -29.40
CA GLN A 433 -31.12 -18.05 -30.14
C GLN A 433 -32.43 -18.29 -29.38
N GLY A 434 -33.25 -17.25 -29.30
CA GLY A 434 -34.52 -17.27 -28.56
C GLY A 434 -34.43 -17.09 -27.04
N LYS A 435 -33.22 -16.97 -26.46
CA LYS A 435 -33.05 -16.67 -25.03
C LYS A 435 -32.71 -15.20 -24.77
N THR A 436 -33.02 -14.73 -23.57
CA THR A 436 -32.66 -13.39 -23.05
C THR A 436 -31.30 -13.44 -22.37
N THR A 437 -30.25 -13.67 -23.15
CA THR A 437 -28.86 -13.77 -22.67
C THR A 437 -27.94 -12.81 -23.42
N ARG A 438 -26.73 -12.60 -22.89
CA ARG A 438 -25.63 -11.89 -23.54
C ARG A 438 -24.29 -12.52 -23.16
N PHE A 439 -23.25 -12.30 -23.97
CA PHE A 439 -21.88 -12.54 -23.55
C PHE A 439 -21.54 -11.66 -22.34
N ASN A 440 -20.68 -12.18 -21.47
CA ASN A 440 -20.19 -11.48 -20.29
C ASN A 440 -18.67 -11.44 -20.20
N ASP A 441 -18.01 -12.57 -20.43
CA ASP A 441 -16.54 -12.67 -20.40
C ASP A 441 -16.06 -13.50 -21.60
N GLY A 442 -14.81 -13.31 -22.00
CA GLY A 442 -14.21 -14.03 -23.12
C GLY A 442 -12.69 -13.98 -23.13
N LYS A 443 -12.08 -15.08 -23.57
CA LYS A 443 -10.63 -15.24 -23.63
C LYS A 443 -10.22 -16.18 -24.76
N CYS A 444 -9.00 -16.04 -25.27
CA CYS A 444 -8.45 -17.01 -26.21
C CYS A 444 -7.74 -18.12 -25.46
N ASP A 445 -7.97 -19.35 -25.92
CA ASP A 445 -7.24 -20.50 -25.41
C ASP A 445 -5.84 -20.62 -26.03
N PRO A 446 -5.07 -21.63 -25.62
CA PRO A 446 -3.73 -21.83 -26.10
C PRO A 446 -3.49 -21.83 -27.61
N GLN A 447 -4.48 -22.29 -28.37
CA GLN A 447 -4.43 -22.39 -29.83
C GLN A 447 -5.05 -21.16 -30.51
N GLY A 448 -5.45 -20.14 -29.74
CA GLY A 448 -6.09 -18.93 -30.23
C GLY A 448 -7.59 -19.10 -30.50
N ARG A 449 -8.22 -20.19 -30.06
CA ARG A 449 -9.68 -20.35 -30.18
C ARG A 449 -10.37 -19.40 -29.21
N ILE A 450 -11.44 -18.76 -29.65
CA ILE A 450 -12.20 -17.84 -28.80
C ILE A 450 -13.11 -18.66 -27.87
N TRP A 451 -13.04 -18.39 -26.58
CA TRP A 451 -13.98 -18.88 -25.58
C TRP A 451 -14.78 -17.69 -25.05
N ALA A 452 -16.10 -17.86 -24.96
CA ALA A 452 -16.98 -16.77 -24.54
C ALA A 452 -18.15 -17.30 -23.69
N GLY A 453 -18.28 -16.71 -22.52
CA GLY A 453 -19.24 -17.04 -21.49
C GLY A 453 -20.48 -16.18 -21.54
N MET A 454 -21.65 -16.78 -21.31
CA MET A 454 -22.94 -16.08 -21.32
C MET A 454 -23.45 -15.78 -19.90
N MET A 455 -24.32 -14.79 -19.80
CA MET A 455 -25.16 -14.50 -18.63
C MET A 455 -26.60 -14.14 -19.05
N SER A 456 -27.53 -14.15 -18.09
CA SER A 456 -28.89 -13.66 -18.30
C SER A 456 -28.91 -12.13 -18.40
N SER A 457 -29.52 -11.58 -19.44
CA SER A 457 -29.56 -10.12 -19.65
C SER A 457 -30.55 -9.39 -18.73
N ASP A 458 -31.51 -10.12 -18.16
CA ASP A 458 -32.49 -9.60 -17.20
C ASP A 458 -32.00 -9.62 -15.74
N GLY A 459 -30.78 -10.10 -15.50
CA GLY A 459 -30.20 -10.24 -14.16
C GLY A 459 -30.77 -11.41 -13.33
N ASN A 460 -31.64 -12.26 -13.90
CA ASN A 460 -32.18 -13.43 -13.23
C ASN A 460 -31.27 -14.66 -13.42
N PHE A 461 -30.29 -14.79 -12.54
CA PHE A 461 -29.29 -15.86 -12.58
C PHE A 461 -29.80 -17.23 -12.10
N GLU A 462 -30.93 -17.28 -11.39
CA GLU A 462 -31.46 -18.53 -10.82
C GLU A 462 -31.92 -19.53 -11.89
N THR A 463 -32.27 -19.04 -13.08
CA THR A 463 -32.74 -19.87 -14.20
C THR A 463 -31.65 -20.74 -14.81
N LYS A 464 -30.36 -20.44 -14.56
CA LYS A 464 -29.20 -21.15 -15.13
C LYS A 464 -29.28 -21.35 -16.64
N GLN A 465 -29.88 -20.41 -17.38
CA GLN A 465 -30.16 -20.60 -18.81
C GLN A 465 -28.94 -20.38 -19.72
N SER A 466 -27.81 -19.93 -19.18
CA SER A 466 -26.61 -19.53 -19.91
C SER A 466 -25.64 -20.69 -20.13
N SER A 467 -24.59 -20.46 -20.92
CA SER A 467 -23.59 -21.46 -21.28
C SER A 467 -22.22 -20.82 -21.56
N LEU A 468 -21.17 -21.63 -21.49
CA LEU A 468 -19.82 -21.32 -21.99
C LEU A 468 -19.63 -21.96 -23.36
N TYR A 469 -19.18 -21.17 -24.33
CA TYR A 469 -18.94 -21.62 -25.70
C TYR A 469 -17.46 -21.52 -26.08
N ARG A 470 -16.99 -22.47 -26.89
CA ARG A 470 -15.73 -22.40 -27.64
C ARG A 470 -16.08 -22.25 -29.12
N PHE A 471 -15.40 -21.34 -29.81
CA PHE A 471 -15.49 -21.18 -31.26
C PHE A 471 -14.28 -21.82 -31.92
N SER A 472 -14.51 -22.65 -32.93
CA SER A 472 -13.43 -23.12 -33.83
C SER A 472 -12.88 -21.97 -34.68
N VAL A 473 -11.80 -22.20 -35.42
CA VAL A 473 -11.16 -21.18 -36.27
C VAL A 473 -12.07 -20.65 -37.39
N ASP A 474 -13.03 -21.45 -37.83
CA ASP A 474 -14.12 -21.07 -38.74
C ASP A 474 -15.33 -20.45 -38.00
N LEU A 475 -15.20 -20.18 -36.70
CA LEU A 475 -16.17 -19.56 -35.80
C LEU A 475 -17.47 -20.35 -35.59
N VAL A 476 -17.41 -21.68 -35.70
CA VAL A 476 -18.54 -22.53 -35.33
C VAL A 476 -18.58 -22.71 -33.80
N PRO A 477 -19.68 -22.35 -33.12
CA PRO A 477 -19.77 -22.48 -31.67
C PRO A 477 -20.00 -23.93 -31.23
N THR A 478 -19.22 -24.37 -30.24
CA THR A 478 -19.42 -25.61 -29.49
C THR A 478 -19.74 -25.25 -28.04
N ARG A 479 -20.82 -25.81 -27.48
CA ARG A 479 -21.18 -25.60 -26.07
C ARG A 479 -20.30 -26.48 -25.19
N MET A 480 -19.47 -25.86 -24.34
CA MET A 480 -18.51 -26.55 -23.47
C MET A 480 -19.09 -26.79 -22.08
N VAL A 481 -19.79 -25.80 -21.52
CA VAL A 481 -20.49 -25.90 -20.23
C VAL A 481 -21.92 -25.36 -20.39
N GLY A 482 -22.90 -26.10 -19.88
CA GLY A 482 -24.30 -25.67 -19.81
C GLY A 482 -24.73 -25.43 -18.36
N ASN A 483 -25.95 -24.90 -18.19
CA ASN A 483 -26.54 -24.59 -16.87
C ASN A 483 -25.72 -23.57 -16.05
N VAL A 484 -25.21 -22.54 -16.72
CA VAL A 484 -24.35 -21.51 -16.12
C VAL A 484 -25.21 -20.37 -15.57
N MET A 485 -24.90 -19.87 -14.36
CA MET A 485 -25.55 -18.70 -13.79
C MET A 485 -24.96 -17.40 -14.37
N LEU A 486 -23.65 -17.21 -14.16
CA LEU A 486 -22.91 -16.03 -14.57
C LEU A 486 -21.47 -16.44 -14.92
N SER A 487 -21.22 -16.64 -16.22
CA SER A 487 -19.89 -17.03 -16.69
C SER A 487 -18.91 -15.88 -16.58
N ASN A 488 -17.83 -16.10 -15.84
CA ASN A 488 -16.73 -15.17 -15.67
C ASN A 488 -15.39 -15.88 -15.85
N GLY A 489 -14.39 -15.57 -15.02
CA GLY A 489 -12.98 -15.80 -15.25
C GLY A 489 -12.62 -17.14 -15.90
N LEU A 490 -11.64 -17.05 -16.79
CA LEU A 490 -11.11 -18.13 -17.62
C LEU A 490 -9.58 -18.05 -17.60
N THR A 491 -8.88 -19.16 -17.33
CA THR A 491 -7.43 -19.25 -17.60
C THR A 491 -6.98 -20.70 -17.71
N TRP A 492 -5.75 -20.92 -18.19
CA TRP A 492 -5.18 -22.24 -18.42
C TRP A 492 -3.87 -22.38 -17.64
N SER A 493 -3.61 -23.58 -17.11
CA SER A 493 -2.33 -23.88 -16.47
C SER A 493 -1.18 -23.77 -17.47
N ALA A 494 0.02 -23.44 -16.97
CA ALA A 494 1.21 -23.29 -17.80
C ALA A 494 1.58 -24.57 -18.57
N ASP A 495 1.26 -25.75 -18.04
CA ASP A 495 1.48 -27.05 -18.68
C ASP A 495 0.38 -27.44 -19.68
N LEU A 496 -0.63 -26.60 -19.87
CA LEU A 496 -1.76 -26.78 -20.79
C LEU A 496 -2.58 -28.03 -20.52
N LYS A 497 -2.62 -28.50 -19.27
CA LYS A 497 -3.43 -29.67 -18.87
C LYS A 497 -4.67 -29.32 -18.08
N THR A 498 -4.76 -28.09 -17.57
CA THR A 498 -5.88 -27.66 -16.74
C THR A 498 -6.48 -26.39 -17.29
N PHE A 499 -7.80 -26.38 -17.41
CA PHE A 499 -8.61 -25.19 -17.65
C PHE A 499 -9.32 -24.81 -16.36
N TYR A 500 -9.12 -23.57 -15.90
CA TYR A 500 -9.79 -23.03 -14.73
C TYR A 500 -10.98 -22.18 -15.15
N TYR A 501 -12.06 -22.25 -14.36
CA TYR A 501 -13.30 -21.56 -14.67
C TYR A 501 -14.03 -21.05 -13.43
N ILE A 502 -14.62 -19.86 -13.56
CA ILE A 502 -15.51 -19.25 -12.57
C ILE A 502 -16.92 -19.12 -13.16
N ASP A 503 -17.88 -19.75 -12.48
CA ASP A 503 -19.29 -19.38 -12.53
C ASP A 503 -19.60 -18.63 -11.23
N THR A 504 -19.71 -17.31 -11.28
CA THR A 504 -19.79 -16.45 -10.08
C THR A 504 -20.97 -16.81 -9.18
N GLY A 505 -22.08 -17.29 -9.76
CA GLY A 505 -23.25 -17.70 -9.00
C GLY A 505 -23.04 -18.97 -8.16
N GLU A 506 -22.06 -19.81 -8.54
CA GLU A 506 -21.67 -21.00 -7.79
C GLU A 506 -20.71 -20.69 -6.64
N LEU A 507 -20.10 -19.49 -6.61
CA LEU A 507 -19.13 -19.05 -5.59
C LEU A 507 -17.95 -20.02 -5.43
N ARG A 508 -17.41 -20.49 -6.56
CA ARG A 508 -16.27 -21.41 -6.59
C ARG A 508 -15.35 -21.13 -7.77
N VAL A 509 -14.08 -21.50 -7.58
CA VAL A 509 -13.12 -21.66 -8.66
C VAL A 509 -13.06 -23.15 -8.99
N ASP A 510 -13.39 -23.51 -10.23
CA ASP A 510 -13.33 -24.88 -10.72
C ASP A 510 -12.13 -25.09 -11.64
N ALA A 511 -11.74 -26.36 -11.80
CA ALA A 511 -10.77 -26.84 -12.77
C ALA A 511 -11.35 -27.99 -13.59
N PHE A 512 -10.89 -28.11 -14.83
CA PHE A 512 -11.15 -29.20 -15.76
C PHE A 512 -9.83 -29.73 -16.30
N ASP A 513 -9.79 -31.01 -16.63
CA ASP A 513 -8.73 -31.52 -17.50
C ASP A 513 -8.93 -30.92 -18.90
N TYR A 514 -7.86 -30.41 -19.50
CA TYR A 514 -7.85 -29.73 -20.79
C TYR A 514 -7.02 -30.51 -21.81
N ASP A 515 -7.59 -30.78 -22.97
CA ASP A 515 -6.86 -31.30 -24.14
C ASP A 515 -6.51 -30.14 -25.08
N ASP A 516 -5.25 -29.74 -25.11
CA ASP A 516 -4.79 -28.61 -25.93
C ASP A 516 -5.09 -28.77 -27.44
N PRO A 517 -4.83 -29.93 -28.08
CA PRO A 517 -5.14 -30.12 -29.49
C PRO A 517 -6.62 -29.94 -29.83
N SER A 518 -7.54 -30.64 -29.14
CA SER A 518 -8.97 -30.57 -29.46
C SER A 518 -9.66 -29.35 -28.85
N GLY A 519 -9.13 -28.84 -27.73
CA GLY A 519 -9.73 -27.80 -26.90
C GLY A 519 -10.87 -28.32 -26.05
N ASP A 520 -10.98 -29.64 -25.84
CA ASP A 520 -12.04 -30.23 -25.04
C ASP A 520 -11.68 -30.19 -23.55
N ILE A 521 -12.73 -30.17 -22.72
CA ILE A 521 -12.61 -30.16 -21.27
C ILE A 521 -13.35 -31.34 -20.66
N SER A 522 -12.81 -31.91 -19.58
CA SER A 522 -13.43 -33.02 -18.84
C SER A 522 -13.12 -32.95 -17.34
N ASN A 523 -13.70 -33.86 -16.55
CA ASN A 523 -13.35 -34.05 -15.13
C ASN A 523 -13.40 -32.76 -14.27
N ARG A 524 -14.53 -32.04 -14.30
CA ARG A 524 -14.77 -30.85 -13.46
C ARG A 524 -14.52 -31.16 -11.98
N ARG A 525 -13.74 -30.31 -11.31
CA ARG A 525 -13.43 -30.41 -9.88
C ARG A 525 -13.31 -29.03 -9.25
N THR A 526 -13.75 -28.89 -8.01
CA THR A 526 -13.60 -27.63 -7.25
C THR A 526 -12.17 -27.47 -6.74
N ILE A 527 -11.57 -26.32 -7.02
CA ILE A 527 -10.29 -25.88 -6.46
C ILE A 527 -10.52 -25.15 -5.15
N LEU A 528 -11.40 -24.15 -5.14
CA LEU A 528 -11.74 -23.39 -3.94
C LEU A 528 -13.25 -23.14 -3.92
N ASP A 529 -13.91 -23.55 -2.84
CA ASP A 529 -15.28 -23.19 -2.52
C ASP A 529 -15.29 -22.05 -1.50
N TYR A 530 -15.94 -20.93 -1.85
CA TYR A 530 -15.88 -19.71 -1.03
C TYR A 530 -16.68 -19.84 0.26
N LYS A 531 -17.72 -20.67 0.27
CA LYS A 531 -18.53 -20.92 1.46
C LYS A 531 -17.76 -21.77 2.45
N GLU A 532 -17.15 -22.86 1.96
CA GLU A 532 -16.34 -23.75 2.80
C GLU A 532 -15.09 -23.04 3.34
N ALA A 533 -14.49 -22.16 2.55
CA ALA A 533 -13.33 -21.35 2.97
C ALA A 533 -13.69 -20.17 3.89
N GLY A 534 -14.99 -19.88 4.12
CA GLY A 534 -15.43 -18.79 4.98
C GLY A 534 -15.11 -17.39 4.44
N ILE A 535 -15.03 -17.23 3.11
CA ILE A 535 -14.67 -15.96 2.45
C ILE A 535 -15.85 -15.26 1.77
N THR A 536 -17.07 -15.78 1.94
CA THR A 536 -18.29 -15.03 1.59
C THR A 536 -18.43 -13.77 2.46
N PRO A 537 -18.98 -12.65 1.96
CA PRO A 537 -19.80 -12.51 0.76
C PRO A 537 -19.04 -12.21 -0.54
N ASP A 538 -17.69 -12.33 -0.57
CA ASP A 538 -16.89 -12.08 -1.76
C ASP A 538 -17.38 -12.90 -2.97
N ARG A 539 -17.41 -12.28 -4.15
CA ARG A 539 -17.89 -12.91 -5.40
C ARG A 539 -16.75 -13.00 -6.40
N PRO A 540 -16.27 -14.21 -6.77
CA PRO A 540 -15.19 -14.35 -7.73
C PRO A 540 -15.66 -13.91 -9.11
N ASP A 541 -14.82 -13.15 -9.82
CA ASP A 541 -15.14 -12.55 -11.11
C ASP A 541 -14.08 -12.93 -12.17
N GLY A 542 -13.38 -11.97 -12.78
CA GLY A 542 -12.27 -12.25 -13.70
C GLY A 542 -11.04 -12.84 -13.01
N MET A 543 -10.24 -13.61 -13.75
CA MET A 543 -9.01 -14.20 -13.22
C MET A 543 -7.87 -14.34 -14.23
N GLU A 544 -6.64 -14.41 -13.70
CA GLU A 544 -5.43 -14.68 -14.47
C GLU A 544 -4.43 -15.55 -13.69
N LEU A 545 -3.59 -16.32 -14.41
CA LEU A 545 -2.52 -17.12 -13.82
C LEU A 545 -1.21 -16.32 -13.77
N ASP A 546 -0.42 -16.47 -12.70
CA ASP A 546 0.98 -16.03 -12.69
C ASP A 546 1.94 -17.15 -13.16
N THR A 547 3.23 -16.80 -13.30
CA THR A 547 4.28 -17.75 -13.71
C THR A 547 4.65 -18.79 -12.65
N ASP A 548 4.22 -18.61 -11.40
CA ASP A 548 4.39 -19.58 -10.31
C ASP A 548 3.22 -20.57 -10.23
N GLY A 549 2.17 -20.36 -11.02
CA GLY A 549 0.99 -21.22 -11.11
C GLY A 549 -0.13 -20.85 -10.14
N ASN A 550 -0.11 -19.65 -9.54
CA ASN A 550 -1.20 -19.17 -8.71
C ASN A 550 -2.27 -18.44 -9.55
N LEU A 551 -3.51 -18.53 -9.08
CA LEU A 551 -4.68 -17.88 -9.69
C LEU A 551 -4.96 -16.55 -8.97
N TRP A 552 -4.90 -15.45 -9.70
CA TRP A 552 -5.29 -14.14 -9.21
C TRP A 552 -6.73 -13.85 -9.61
N VAL A 553 -7.63 -13.79 -8.63
CA VAL A 553 -9.08 -13.68 -8.83
C VAL A 553 -9.59 -12.33 -8.32
N ALA A 554 -10.24 -11.57 -9.19
CA ALA A 554 -10.96 -10.34 -8.85
C ALA A 554 -12.25 -10.64 -8.07
N HIS A 555 -12.66 -9.69 -7.22
CA HIS A 555 -13.87 -9.84 -6.40
C HIS A 555 -14.83 -8.67 -6.56
N PHE A 556 -15.96 -8.92 -7.23
CA PHE A 556 -17.02 -7.95 -7.40
C PHE A 556 -17.72 -7.69 -6.05
N GLY A 557 -17.77 -6.42 -5.63
CA GLY A 557 -18.26 -6.02 -4.32
C GLY A 557 -17.33 -6.35 -3.15
N GLY A 558 -16.11 -6.83 -3.44
CA GLY A 558 -15.15 -7.28 -2.43
C GLY A 558 -14.00 -6.30 -2.18
N SER A 559 -13.78 -5.30 -3.02
CA SER A 559 -12.63 -4.39 -2.94
C SER A 559 -11.25 -5.05 -2.95
N LYS A 560 -11.11 -6.25 -3.55
CA LYS A 560 -9.86 -7.00 -3.49
C LYS A 560 -9.64 -7.98 -4.64
N ILE A 561 -8.38 -8.40 -4.75
CA ILE A 561 -7.95 -9.56 -5.53
C ILE A 561 -7.38 -10.60 -4.56
N ARG A 562 -7.69 -11.87 -4.78
CA ARG A 562 -7.09 -12.99 -4.02
C ARG A 562 -6.21 -13.81 -4.93
N CYS A 563 -4.99 -14.06 -4.48
CA CYS A 563 -4.08 -15.03 -5.08
C CYS A 563 -4.34 -16.39 -4.43
N ILE A 564 -4.70 -17.38 -5.23
CA ILE A 564 -5.08 -18.73 -4.80
C ILE A 564 -4.04 -19.70 -5.34
N ASP A 565 -3.45 -20.49 -4.45
CA ASP A 565 -2.62 -21.64 -4.83
C ASP A 565 -3.56 -22.81 -5.16
N PRO A 566 -3.67 -23.21 -6.44
CA PRO A 566 -4.63 -24.23 -6.85
C PRO A 566 -4.25 -25.64 -6.38
N ILE A 567 -2.99 -25.86 -5.98
CA ILE A 567 -2.51 -27.14 -5.45
C ILE A 567 -2.84 -27.25 -3.97
N LYS A 568 -2.57 -26.19 -3.20
CA LYS A 568 -2.93 -26.13 -1.77
C LYS A 568 -4.41 -25.87 -1.54
N LYS A 569 -5.14 -25.45 -2.57
CA LYS A 569 -6.57 -25.08 -2.50
C LYS A 569 -6.82 -24.00 -1.45
N ALA A 570 -5.94 -23.01 -1.40
CA ALA A 570 -5.94 -21.98 -0.37
C ALA A 570 -5.59 -20.61 -0.94
N VAL A 571 -6.15 -19.57 -0.33
CA VAL A 571 -5.74 -18.19 -0.57
C VAL A 571 -4.35 -18.00 0.07
N VAL A 572 -3.38 -17.58 -0.73
CA VAL A 572 -2.00 -17.36 -0.28
C VAL A 572 -1.64 -15.87 -0.19
N GLN A 573 -2.39 -15.00 -0.85
CA GLN A 573 -2.22 -13.56 -0.75
C GLN A 573 -3.54 -12.85 -1.05
N THR A 574 -3.74 -11.67 -0.46
CA THR A 574 -4.85 -10.76 -0.76
C THR A 574 -4.29 -9.37 -1.04
N LEU A 575 -4.75 -8.77 -2.14
CA LEU A 575 -4.44 -7.40 -2.54
C LEU A 575 -5.70 -6.56 -2.42
N GLU A 576 -5.74 -5.63 -1.47
CA GLU A 576 -6.85 -4.69 -1.30
C GLU A 576 -6.76 -3.56 -2.33
N LEU A 577 -7.90 -3.16 -2.90
CA LEU A 577 -8.01 -2.12 -3.93
C LEU A 577 -8.93 -0.98 -3.46
N PRO A 578 -8.65 0.27 -3.84
CA PRO A 578 -9.49 1.42 -3.52
C PRO A 578 -10.67 1.54 -4.51
N ALA A 579 -11.41 0.45 -4.71
CA ALA A 579 -12.62 0.37 -5.52
C ALA A 579 -13.47 -0.83 -5.09
N VAL A 580 -14.77 -0.65 -4.89
CA VAL A 580 -15.67 -1.70 -4.37
C VAL A 580 -15.83 -2.87 -5.35
N ASN A 581 -16.08 -2.55 -6.62
CA ASN A 581 -16.36 -3.53 -7.65
C ASN A 581 -15.10 -3.79 -8.48
N VAL A 582 -14.29 -4.76 -8.06
CA VAL A 582 -13.12 -5.22 -8.80
C VAL A 582 -13.58 -6.32 -9.75
N THR A 583 -13.43 -6.10 -11.05
CA THR A 583 -14.12 -6.91 -12.07
C THR A 583 -13.20 -7.94 -12.71
N SER A 584 -12.03 -7.55 -13.18
CA SER A 584 -11.13 -8.45 -13.89
C SER A 584 -9.68 -7.97 -13.85
N VAL A 585 -8.77 -8.83 -14.32
CA VAL A 585 -7.32 -8.66 -14.18
C VAL A 585 -6.57 -9.17 -15.40
N CYS A 586 -5.44 -8.54 -15.75
CA CYS A 586 -4.48 -9.08 -16.71
C CYS A 586 -3.05 -8.65 -16.40
N TRP A 587 -2.07 -9.43 -16.87
CA TRP A 587 -0.65 -9.05 -16.83
C TRP A 587 -0.27 -8.25 -18.07
N GLY A 588 0.53 -7.20 -17.87
CA GLY A 588 1.01 -6.31 -18.91
C GLY A 588 2.37 -5.71 -18.62
N GLY A 589 2.75 -4.72 -19.43
CA GLY A 589 4.11 -4.22 -19.50
C GLY A 589 5.04 -5.15 -20.30
N PRO A 590 6.22 -4.67 -20.73
CA PRO A 590 7.15 -5.46 -21.55
C PRO A 590 7.66 -6.74 -20.87
N ALA A 591 7.67 -6.77 -19.53
CA ALA A 591 8.11 -7.92 -18.73
C ALA A 591 6.96 -8.72 -18.09
N TYR A 592 5.70 -8.36 -18.36
CA TYR A 592 4.50 -8.95 -17.77
C TYR A 592 4.45 -8.88 -16.23
N ASP A 593 5.11 -7.87 -15.65
CA ASP A 593 5.25 -7.60 -14.23
C ASP A 593 4.39 -6.42 -13.74
N VAL A 594 3.57 -5.86 -14.64
CA VAL A 594 2.53 -4.89 -14.32
C VAL A 594 1.19 -5.61 -14.32
N PHE A 595 0.41 -5.47 -13.25
CA PHE A 595 -0.90 -6.10 -13.14
C PHE A 595 -1.98 -5.05 -13.29
N TYR A 596 -2.72 -5.12 -14.39
CA TYR A 596 -3.82 -4.22 -14.69
C TYR A 596 -5.12 -4.79 -14.17
N VAL A 597 -5.89 -3.95 -13.49
CA VAL A 597 -7.13 -4.33 -12.82
C VAL A 597 -8.25 -3.42 -13.30
N THR A 598 -9.29 -3.98 -13.90
CA THR A 598 -10.52 -3.23 -14.22
C THR A 598 -11.43 -3.19 -13.00
N THR A 599 -12.17 -2.09 -12.88
CA THR A 599 -13.17 -1.90 -11.82
C THR A 599 -14.43 -1.23 -12.38
N ALA A 600 -15.49 -1.17 -11.58
CA ALA A 600 -16.76 -0.60 -12.00
C ALA A 600 -17.32 0.43 -11.01
N ARG A 601 -17.98 1.47 -11.54
CA ARG A 601 -18.87 2.33 -10.77
C ARG A 601 -20.26 1.75 -10.60
N PHE A 602 -20.64 0.80 -11.45
CA PHE A 602 -21.93 0.15 -11.41
C PHE A 602 -22.27 -0.33 -9.99
N ARG A 603 -23.41 0.13 -9.46
CA ARG A 603 -23.89 -0.18 -8.09
C ARG A 603 -22.97 0.27 -6.95
N THR A 604 -22.13 1.28 -7.19
CA THR A 604 -21.39 1.97 -6.12
C THR A 604 -22.22 3.13 -5.60
N THR A 605 -22.34 3.26 -4.28
CA THR A 605 -23.09 4.34 -3.62
C THR A 605 -22.32 5.67 -3.62
N ASP A 606 -23.02 6.78 -3.39
CA ASP A 606 -22.39 8.10 -3.28
C ASP A 606 -21.42 8.18 -2.09
N GLU A 607 -21.72 7.50 -0.99
CA GLU A 607 -20.84 7.38 0.18
C GLU A 607 -19.55 6.63 -0.16
N GLU A 608 -19.65 5.51 -0.87
CA GLU A 608 -18.48 4.75 -1.33
C GLU A 608 -17.66 5.55 -2.34
N LEU A 609 -18.29 6.28 -3.26
CA LEU A 609 -17.58 7.13 -4.23
C LEU A 609 -16.83 8.30 -3.57
N LYS A 610 -17.30 8.82 -2.42
CA LYS A 610 -16.55 9.82 -1.65
C LYS A 610 -15.26 9.23 -1.06
N LEU A 611 -15.29 7.97 -0.62
CA LEU A 611 -14.13 7.26 -0.07
C LEU A 611 -13.20 6.73 -1.18
N MET A 612 -13.77 6.33 -2.31
CA MET A 612 -13.11 5.66 -3.42
C MET A 612 -13.45 6.38 -4.74
N PRO A 613 -12.99 7.62 -4.94
CA PRO A 613 -13.37 8.44 -6.11
C PRO A 613 -12.95 7.83 -7.45
N ASN A 614 -11.92 6.97 -7.42
CA ASN A 614 -11.39 6.27 -8.58
C ASN A 614 -12.07 4.92 -8.86
N ALA A 615 -13.12 4.53 -8.12
CA ALA A 615 -13.91 3.36 -8.50
C ALA A 615 -14.41 3.51 -9.94
N GLY A 616 -14.27 2.46 -10.75
CA GLY A 616 -14.49 2.45 -12.21
C GLY A 616 -13.22 2.61 -13.04
N ALA A 617 -12.13 3.13 -12.48
CA ALA A 617 -10.88 3.27 -13.22
C ALA A 617 -10.20 1.90 -13.41
N VAL A 618 -9.28 1.84 -14.37
CA VAL A 618 -8.25 0.81 -14.38
C VAL A 618 -7.18 1.17 -13.35
N PHE A 619 -6.79 0.20 -12.53
CA PHE A 619 -5.64 0.30 -11.64
C PHE A 619 -4.44 -0.42 -12.22
N GLU A 620 -3.30 0.26 -12.25
CA GLU A 620 -1.99 -0.31 -12.47
C GLU A 620 -1.41 -0.73 -11.12
N VAL A 621 -1.02 -2.00 -11.01
CA VAL A 621 -0.37 -2.55 -9.83
C VAL A 621 1.04 -3.02 -10.18
N THR A 622 2.04 -2.50 -9.45
CA THR A 622 3.46 -2.87 -9.62
C THR A 622 4.05 -3.34 -8.30
N GLY A 623 5.18 -4.05 -8.35
CA GLY A 623 5.85 -4.51 -7.12
C GLY A 623 5.17 -5.69 -6.44
N LEU A 624 4.34 -6.47 -7.15
CA LEU A 624 3.72 -7.69 -6.60
C LEU A 624 4.70 -8.82 -6.33
N GLY A 625 5.95 -8.72 -6.82
CA GLY A 625 6.97 -9.77 -6.66
C GLY A 625 6.76 -10.99 -7.56
N CYS A 626 5.75 -10.98 -8.42
CA CYS A 626 5.46 -12.00 -9.41
C CYS A 626 5.14 -11.36 -10.76
N ARG A 627 5.03 -12.20 -11.80
CA ARG A 627 4.72 -11.80 -13.17
C ARG A 627 3.86 -12.86 -13.84
N GLY A 628 3.16 -12.47 -14.89
CA GLY A 628 2.38 -13.37 -15.73
C GLY A 628 3.04 -13.74 -17.04
N THR A 629 2.18 -14.17 -17.96
CA THR A 629 2.53 -14.51 -19.34
C THR A 629 1.76 -13.65 -20.32
N ALA A 630 2.21 -13.61 -21.57
CA ALA A 630 1.50 -12.95 -22.66
C ALA A 630 0.06 -13.46 -22.77
N ALA A 631 -0.89 -12.52 -22.88
CA ALA A 631 -2.27 -12.82 -23.23
C ALA A 631 -2.32 -13.41 -24.65
N ARG A 632 -3.26 -14.34 -24.88
CA ARG A 632 -3.36 -15.05 -26.16
C ARG A 632 -4.32 -14.35 -27.10
N THR A 633 -3.91 -14.21 -28.35
CA THR A 633 -4.68 -13.56 -29.41
C THR A 633 -5.54 -14.56 -30.17
N ALA A 634 -6.61 -14.07 -30.79
CA ALA A 634 -7.57 -14.88 -31.51
C ALA A 634 -7.02 -15.32 -32.88
N ARG A 635 -7.17 -16.60 -33.20
CA ARG A 635 -6.86 -17.16 -34.52
C ARG A 635 -8.15 -17.58 -35.20
N VAL A 636 -8.33 -17.14 -36.44
CA VAL A 636 -9.47 -17.49 -37.29
C VAL A 636 -9.00 -17.87 -38.68
N ASP A 637 -9.86 -18.52 -39.45
CA ASP A 637 -9.58 -18.82 -40.85
C ASP A 637 -9.42 -17.53 -41.67
N ALA A 638 -8.53 -17.57 -42.66
CA ALA A 638 -8.25 -16.42 -43.52
C ALA A 638 -9.51 -15.84 -44.20
N ALA A 639 -10.47 -16.69 -44.57
CA ALA A 639 -11.74 -16.27 -45.15
C ALA A 639 -12.62 -15.47 -44.16
N VAL A 640 -12.54 -15.79 -42.86
CA VAL A 640 -13.22 -15.01 -41.81
C VAL A 640 -12.58 -13.64 -41.69
N LEU A 641 -11.24 -13.58 -41.67
CA LEU A 641 -10.51 -12.32 -41.57
C LEU A 641 -10.79 -11.42 -42.78
N GLU A 642 -10.75 -11.96 -44.00
CA GLU A 642 -11.09 -11.24 -45.24
C GLU A 642 -12.53 -10.70 -45.22
N LYS A 643 -13.48 -11.50 -44.72
CA LYS A 643 -14.88 -11.06 -44.54
C LYS A 643 -14.98 -9.89 -43.56
N VAL A 644 -14.22 -9.90 -42.46
CA VAL A 644 -14.17 -8.78 -41.53
C VAL A 644 -13.62 -7.56 -42.24
N THR A 645 -12.39 -7.63 -42.75
CA THR A 645 -11.68 -6.49 -43.35
C THR A 645 -12.40 -5.85 -44.54
N SER A 646 -13.25 -6.59 -45.26
CA SER A 646 -14.05 -6.05 -46.37
C SER A 646 -15.34 -5.32 -45.93
N GLN A 647 -15.74 -5.45 -44.66
CA GLN A 647 -17.03 -4.95 -44.14
C GLN A 647 -16.91 -3.93 -43.01
N VAL A 648 -15.73 -3.78 -42.40
CA VAL A 648 -15.42 -2.79 -41.35
C VAL A 648 -14.55 -1.66 -41.85
#